data_AF-A0A5D4RA93-F1
#
_entry.id   AF-A0A5D4RA93-F1
#
_cell.length_a   1.000
_cell.length_b   1.000
_cell.length_c   1.000
_cell.angle_alpha   90.00
_cell.angle_beta   90.00
_cell.angle_gamma   90.00
#
_symmetry.space_group_name_H-M   'P 1'
#
loop_
_entity.id
_entity.type
_entity.pdbx_description
1 polymer ?
#
loop_
_entity_poly.entity_id
_entity_poly.type
_entity_poly.pdbx_seq_one_letter_code
_entity_poly.pdbx_strand_id
1 'polypeptide(L)'
;MSKALENQVYIFSLGTHSFFTDEEYKIFKRYQTLKSYKKHLRYRKDNLKKDNSLSKSKIRLMKKELNAEIKRVIHGSEIEKGMNQLKIDLYKLIDAHKGVRALRIEELRKNNIISVFSSVLTRTLGLEKDELSKEIMVIQSYHEKVLEGLIKDGFYDASGQKYIYLSSSAGQIRQKRGVWIREDAWLEHINSLTCGLTLDEINEKGGCNVNKLLAYKALIFSASEEWEDFDIRKAICVDDMELVVKSEVDYINRETYEIDPNVPKSIPITATDGCGMILPSVSKKNFMVRLPYVKGLLASYDFAQHGRYVKDIDGVTHDVIKEEISIIFTKSQWKMHSYFDSWKDYQDRFEKFGCKAAKLNEEEDELNEGKISYQMLQSLTDVTDAELEEIAASTSKDILSIGESQETMLKVLGATSGNDRKGSLQKALMMYPELLNDKYSKETIKTKKKSLVNEARTGKLNVNGSFTFIIPDLYSFSEYLFKGKAKPLLNEDEVYCKMHDEGRVGILRAPHLSREWGLKNNVDKSEYFKTDALYVSNESLLSKLIQCDWDGDKVLVLSEHKDRKLIEVAERNMKNDNIVPLYYEMEKAKAVEINEENIYEGLKAAFDTNGAIGEVSNNITKVWGSEKPDLDVIKWMCMEVNFEIDFAKTLFRLTRPPHVDEKVKEYVNMKLPYYFKYDKRKNKKVGRVVKKAKTEEKTNSTVNRLEDIIPNKNIYFRKVSGGKFDYRMLMRKKKVQINDEVIEKYNSLNKEKKDFIKVDDNKKKGKQYFYKYVKGELLKIDPNPVNVADMLIEYLYGIEDSAYKDTLWGSFGETIEYSLEKNLKEACECEVCNSKFRPHRKTQRACSDSCQKIRETRLTTLRKRKQRNKTIA
;
A
#
# COMPACT_ATOMS: atom_id res chain seq x y z
N MET A 1 14.16 -2.30 1.10
CA MET A 1 12.92 -3.14 1.03
C MET A 1 13.26 -4.63 0.82
N SER A 2 12.73 -5.54 1.66
CA SER A 2 13.17 -6.95 1.81
C SER A 2 12.89 -7.91 0.65
N LYS A 3 13.70 -8.98 0.54
CA LYS A 3 13.55 -10.10 -0.42
C LYS A 3 12.24 -10.87 -0.24
N ALA A 4 11.61 -10.79 0.94
CA ALA A 4 10.32 -11.43 1.25
C ALA A 4 9.17 -11.08 0.28
N LEU A 5 9.25 -9.96 -0.44
CA LEU A 5 8.26 -9.57 -1.45
C LEU A 5 8.33 -10.41 -2.74
N GLU A 6 9.38 -11.20 -2.94
CA GLU A 6 9.57 -12.09 -4.10
C GLU A 6 9.04 -13.51 -3.87
N ASN A 7 8.88 -13.92 -2.61
CA ASN A 7 8.37 -15.22 -2.23
C ASN A 7 6.88 -15.10 -1.89
N GLN A 8 6.04 -15.59 -2.80
CA GLN A 8 4.59 -15.56 -2.66
C GLN A 8 4.03 -16.97 -2.66
N VAL A 9 2.93 -17.16 -1.94
CA VAL A 9 2.11 -18.37 -1.97
C VAL A 9 0.68 -17.99 -2.35
N TYR A 10 -0.03 -18.90 -3.01
CA TYR A 10 -1.41 -18.66 -3.44
C TYR A 10 -2.37 -19.32 -2.45
N ILE A 11 -3.42 -18.59 -2.07
CA ILE A 11 -4.46 -19.06 -1.14
C ILE A 11 -5.85 -18.63 -1.62
N PHE A 12 -6.89 -19.25 -1.09
CA PHE A 12 -8.27 -18.86 -1.39
C PHE A 12 -8.71 -17.63 -0.59
N SER A 13 -9.38 -16.70 -1.27
CA SER A 13 -10.11 -15.57 -0.71
C SER A 13 -11.59 -15.67 -1.06
N LEU A 14 -12.37 -16.04 -0.05
CA LEU A 14 -13.78 -16.41 -0.16
C LEU A 14 -14.68 -15.36 0.50
N GLY A 15 -15.99 -15.48 0.26
CA GLY A 15 -16.99 -14.70 0.99
C GLY A 15 -17.93 -15.62 1.77
N THR A 16 -18.73 -15.07 2.69
CA THR A 16 -19.71 -15.88 3.45
C THR A 16 -20.70 -16.66 2.58
N HIS A 17 -20.98 -16.19 1.36
CA HIS A 17 -21.80 -16.92 0.39
C HIS A 17 -21.21 -18.27 -0.06
N SER A 18 -19.90 -18.49 0.17
CA SER A 18 -19.23 -19.76 -0.12
C SER A 18 -19.57 -20.88 0.87
N PHE A 19 -20.33 -20.56 1.92
CA PHE A 19 -20.75 -21.47 2.98
C PHE A 19 -22.27 -21.60 3.08
N PHE A 20 -22.97 -21.19 2.03
CA PHE A 20 -24.41 -21.33 1.93
C PHE A 20 -24.80 -22.78 1.63
N THR A 21 -25.90 -23.23 2.22
CA THR A 21 -26.56 -24.48 1.82
C THR A 21 -27.01 -24.40 0.36
N ASP A 22 -27.35 -25.54 -0.25
CA ASP A 22 -27.81 -25.56 -1.65
C ASP A 22 -29.05 -24.68 -1.87
N GLU A 23 -29.96 -24.67 -0.91
CA GLU A 23 -31.17 -23.87 -0.95
C GLU A 23 -30.86 -22.36 -0.81
N GLU A 24 -30.08 -21.98 0.20
CA GLU A 24 -29.62 -20.60 0.41
C GLU A 24 -28.87 -20.10 -0.84
N TYR A 25 -27.97 -20.91 -1.39
CA TYR A 25 -27.17 -20.55 -2.56
C TYR A 25 -28.02 -20.38 -3.81
N LYS A 26 -29.05 -21.21 -4.02
CA LYS A 26 -30.02 -21.05 -5.13
C LYS A 26 -30.74 -19.72 -5.07
N ILE A 27 -31.24 -19.32 -3.88
CA ILE A 27 -31.90 -18.02 -3.69
C ILE A 27 -30.90 -16.87 -3.91
N PHE A 28 -29.70 -16.98 -3.32
CA PHE A 28 -28.64 -16.01 -3.51
C PHE A 28 -28.27 -15.80 -4.99
N LYS A 29 -28.11 -16.88 -5.75
CA LYS A 29 -27.81 -16.82 -7.19
C LYS A 29 -28.92 -16.13 -7.97
N ARG A 30 -30.19 -16.44 -7.69
CA ARG A 30 -31.34 -15.74 -8.30
C ARG A 30 -31.31 -14.26 -7.96
N TYR A 31 -31.07 -13.90 -6.69
CA TYR A 31 -30.93 -12.51 -6.25
C TYR A 31 -29.80 -11.78 -6.98
N GLN A 32 -28.63 -12.39 -7.14
CA GLN A 32 -27.49 -11.79 -7.86
C GLN A 32 -27.77 -11.59 -9.36
N THR A 33 -28.49 -12.54 -9.99
CA THR A 33 -28.93 -12.41 -11.38
C THR A 33 -29.86 -11.21 -11.55
N LEU A 34 -30.87 -11.07 -10.68
CA LEU A 34 -31.79 -9.91 -10.72
C LEU A 34 -31.07 -8.59 -10.41
N LYS A 35 -30.11 -8.59 -9.47
CA LYS A 35 -29.27 -7.42 -9.16
C LYS A 35 -28.45 -6.97 -10.38
N SER A 36 -27.88 -7.93 -11.10
CA SER A 36 -27.11 -7.68 -12.33
C SER A 36 -28.00 -7.15 -13.45
N TYR A 37 -29.18 -7.74 -13.63
CA TYR A 37 -30.18 -7.28 -14.60
C TYR A 37 -30.68 -5.85 -14.28
N LYS A 38 -30.99 -5.55 -13.02
CA LYS A 38 -31.32 -4.18 -12.55
C LYS A 38 -30.22 -3.17 -12.87
N LYS A 39 -28.96 -3.55 -12.70
CA LYS A 39 -27.80 -2.69 -13.06
C LYS A 39 -27.76 -2.45 -14.57
N HIS A 40 -28.01 -3.47 -15.39
CA HIS A 40 -28.10 -3.34 -16.84
C HIS A 40 -29.24 -2.42 -17.27
N LEU A 41 -30.44 -2.55 -16.67
CA LEU A 41 -31.58 -1.66 -16.94
C LEU A 41 -31.28 -0.20 -16.58
N ARG A 42 -30.63 0.05 -15.44
CA ARG A 42 -30.17 1.40 -15.06
C ARG A 42 -29.17 1.96 -16.06
N TYR A 43 -28.23 1.13 -16.52
CA TYR A 43 -27.26 1.52 -17.55
C TYR A 43 -27.96 1.89 -18.87
N ARG A 44 -28.94 1.10 -19.34
CA ARG A 44 -29.73 1.45 -20.54
C ARG A 44 -30.46 2.78 -20.32
N LYS A 45 -31.12 2.95 -19.18
CA LYS A 45 -31.86 4.16 -18.81
C LYS A 45 -30.98 5.41 -18.84
N ASP A 46 -29.76 5.34 -18.31
CA ASP A 46 -28.84 6.46 -18.25
C ASP A 46 -28.28 6.85 -19.63
N ASN A 47 -28.15 5.88 -20.54
CA ASN A 47 -27.63 6.13 -21.90
C ASN A 47 -28.70 6.54 -22.91
N LEU A 48 -29.99 6.38 -22.63
CA LEU A 48 -31.08 6.84 -23.51
C LEU A 48 -31.02 8.35 -23.83
N LYS A 49 -30.44 9.18 -22.95
CA LYS A 49 -30.28 10.62 -23.20
C LYS A 49 -29.24 10.96 -24.28
N LYS A 50 -28.41 9.99 -24.69
CA LYS A 50 -27.28 10.19 -25.62
C LYS A 50 -27.57 9.68 -27.02
N ASP A 51 -28.73 9.08 -27.22
CA ASP A 51 -29.15 8.58 -28.51
C ASP A 51 -29.83 9.71 -29.30
N ASN A 52 -29.07 10.34 -30.19
CA ASN A 52 -29.53 11.47 -31.01
C ASN A 52 -30.61 11.06 -32.04
N SER A 53 -30.86 9.76 -32.22
CA SER A 53 -31.89 9.24 -33.13
C SER A 53 -33.30 9.21 -32.52
N LEU A 54 -33.43 9.42 -31.20
CA LEU A 54 -34.69 9.32 -30.48
C LEU A 54 -35.30 10.69 -30.16
N SER A 55 -36.60 10.85 -30.43
CA SER A 55 -37.34 12.05 -30.01
C SER A 55 -37.47 12.15 -28.48
N LYS A 56 -37.62 13.37 -27.95
CA LYS A 56 -37.80 13.61 -26.50
C LYS A 56 -39.00 12.81 -25.92
N SER A 57 -40.09 12.67 -26.67
CA SER A 57 -41.27 11.90 -26.27
C SER A 57 -40.97 10.39 -26.18
N LYS A 58 -40.26 9.83 -27.17
CA LYS A 58 -39.85 8.43 -27.20
C LYS A 58 -38.88 8.09 -26.06
N ILE A 59 -37.92 8.98 -25.78
CA ILE A 59 -37.03 8.85 -24.62
C ILE A 59 -37.82 8.82 -23.30
N ARG A 60 -38.87 9.66 -23.16
CA ARG A 60 -39.72 9.70 -21.97
C ARG A 60 -40.49 8.39 -21.79
N LEU A 61 -41.06 7.85 -22.87
CA LEU A 61 -41.79 6.57 -22.86
C LEU A 61 -40.88 5.41 -22.46
N MET A 62 -39.73 5.25 -23.13
CA MET A 62 -38.77 4.18 -22.83
C MET A 62 -38.23 4.24 -21.38
N LYS A 63 -38.06 5.45 -20.83
CA LYS A 63 -37.70 5.62 -19.41
C LYS A 63 -38.81 5.15 -18.47
N LYS A 64 -40.08 5.38 -18.83
CA LYS A 64 -41.24 4.93 -18.05
C LYS A 64 -41.27 3.40 -18.02
N GLU A 65 -41.10 2.75 -19.17
CA GLU A 65 -41.02 1.29 -19.30
C GLU A 65 -39.86 0.71 -18.49
N LEU A 66 -38.64 1.24 -18.66
CA LEU A 66 -37.48 0.79 -17.89
C LEU A 66 -37.67 0.99 -16.38
N ASN A 67 -38.35 2.06 -15.95
CA ASN A 67 -38.67 2.26 -14.53
C ASN A 67 -39.69 1.23 -14.01
N ALA A 68 -40.72 0.91 -14.81
CA ALA A 68 -41.69 -0.12 -14.47
C ALA A 68 -41.01 -1.49 -14.35
N GLU A 69 -40.14 -1.81 -15.30
CA GLU A 69 -39.35 -3.05 -15.27
C GLU A 69 -38.41 -3.10 -14.07
N ILE A 70 -37.71 -2.01 -13.75
CA ILE A 70 -36.88 -1.92 -12.53
C ILE A 70 -37.73 -2.14 -11.27
N LYS A 71 -38.96 -1.59 -11.22
CA LYS A 71 -39.88 -1.83 -10.10
C LYS A 71 -40.27 -3.30 -10.01
N ARG A 72 -40.61 -3.95 -11.13
CA ARG A 72 -40.92 -5.38 -11.21
C ARG A 72 -39.75 -6.24 -10.71
N VAL A 73 -38.51 -5.96 -11.14
CA VAL A 73 -37.33 -6.69 -10.65
C VAL A 73 -37.13 -6.56 -9.14
N ILE A 74 -37.46 -5.40 -8.56
CA ILE A 74 -37.31 -5.14 -7.12
C ILE A 74 -38.41 -5.85 -6.30
N HIS A 75 -39.66 -5.69 -6.69
CA HIS A 75 -40.83 -6.09 -5.89
C HIS A 75 -41.38 -7.47 -6.30
N GLY A 76 -41.15 -7.88 -7.54
CA GLY A 76 -41.67 -9.11 -8.12
C GLY A 76 -42.94 -8.87 -8.92
N SER A 77 -43.61 -9.98 -9.22
CA SER A 77 -44.98 -10.06 -9.69
C SER A 77 -45.75 -11.05 -8.79
N GLU A 78 -47.01 -11.30 -9.11
CA GLU A 78 -47.81 -12.34 -8.45
C GLU A 78 -47.22 -13.75 -8.62
N ILE A 79 -46.44 -13.97 -9.69
CA ILE A 79 -45.91 -15.29 -10.08
C ILE A 79 -44.42 -15.41 -9.73
N GLU A 80 -43.64 -14.31 -9.81
CA GLU A 80 -42.20 -14.34 -9.55
C GLU A 80 -41.80 -13.43 -8.39
N LYS A 81 -41.04 -14.00 -7.44
CA LYS A 81 -40.44 -13.23 -6.34
C LYS A 81 -39.43 -12.21 -6.84
N GLY A 82 -39.60 -10.96 -6.41
CA GLY A 82 -38.63 -9.88 -6.64
C GLY A 82 -37.42 -9.97 -5.72
N MET A 83 -36.44 -9.10 -5.96
CA MET A 83 -35.22 -9.00 -5.15
C MET A 83 -35.50 -8.81 -3.65
N ASN A 84 -36.52 -8.05 -3.27
CA ASN A 84 -36.83 -7.79 -1.86
C ASN A 84 -37.27 -9.07 -1.15
N GLN A 85 -38.20 -9.82 -1.73
CA GLN A 85 -38.68 -11.07 -1.15
C GLN A 85 -37.59 -12.13 -1.10
N LEU A 86 -36.80 -12.29 -2.19
CA LEU A 86 -35.67 -13.22 -2.21
C LEU A 86 -34.63 -12.90 -1.13
N LYS A 87 -34.39 -11.62 -0.84
CA LYS A 87 -33.52 -11.22 0.26
C LYS A 87 -34.10 -11.66 1.60
N ILE A 88 -35.39 -11.42 1.85
CA ILE A 88 -36.06 -11.84 3.09
C ILE A 88 -35.98 -13.36 3.25
N ASP A 89 -36.33 -14.11 2.20
CA ASP A 89 -36.31 -15.56 2.21
C ASP A 89 -34.91 -16.12 2.48
N LEU A 90 -33.88 -15.54 1.85
CA LEU A 90 -32.49 -15.93 2.09
C LEU A 90 -32.09 -15.72 3.56
N TYR A 91 -32.43 -14.57 4.15
CA TYR A 91 -32.09 -14.30 5.54
C TYR A 91 -32.84 -15.24 6.49
N LYS A 92 -34.11 -15.52 6.23
CA LYS A 92 -34.87 -16.51 7.01
C LYS A 92 -34.23 -17.89 7.00
N LEU A 93 -33.74 -18.36 5.84
CA LEU A 93 -33.05 -19.64 5.74
C LEU A 93 -31.71 -19.62 6.49
N ILE A 94 -30.94 -18.53 6.35
CA ILE A 94 -29.68 -18.35 7.07
C ILE A 94 -29.90 -18.38 8.59
N ASP A 95 -30.95 -17.71 9.07
CA ASP A 95 -31.28 -17.63 10.50
C ASP A 95 -31.84 -18.95 11.04
N ALA A 96 -32.50 -19.75 10.19
CA ALA A 96 -33.04 -21.06 10.55
C ALA A 96 -31.98 -22.17 10.52
N HIS A 97 -30.83 -21.95 9.88
CA HIS A 97 -29.76 -22.93 9.80
C HIS A 97 -29.19 -23.28 11.18
N LYS A 98 -29.02 -24.58 11.45
CA LYS A 98 -28.40 -25.10 12.66
C LYS A 98 -27.23 -26.02 12.31
N GLY A 99 -26.17 -25.96 13.10
CA GLY A 99 -24.97 -26.79 12.95
C GLY A 99 -23.85 -26.13 12.13
N VAL A 100 -22.79 -26.90 11.89
CA VAL A 100 -21.55 -26.44 11.24
C VAL A 100 -21.76 -26.37 9.73
N ARG A 101 -21.29 -25.29 9.11
CA ARG A 101 -21.41 -25.09 7.66
C ARG A 101 -20.30 -25.83 6.90
N ALA A 102 -20.57 -26.12 5.63
CA ALA A 102 -19.61 -26.72 4.72
C ALA A 102 -19.20 -25.74 3.61
N LEU A 103 -17.93 -25.79 3.21
CA LEU A 103 -17.42 -25.05 2.07
C LEU A 103 -17.90 -25.69 0.77
N ARG A 104 -18.55 -24.86 -0.06
CA ARG A 104 -18.99 -25.27 -1.39
C ARG A 104 -17.80 -25.51 -2.32
N ILE A 105 -17.68 -26.73 -2.86
CA ILE A 105 -16.61 -27.08 -3.82
C ILE A 105 -16.66 -26.19 -5.06
N GLU A 106 -17.86 -25.75 -5.47
CA GLU A 106 -18.00 -24.87 -6.63
C GLU A 106 -17.36 -23.51 -6.41
N GLU A 107 -17.07 -23.08 -5.17
CA GLU A 107 -16.46 -21.78 -4.88
C GLU A 107 -14.92 -21.83 -4.87
N LEU A 108 -14.31 -23.01 -4.96
CA LEU A 108 -12.86 -23.18 -5.14
C LEU A 108 -12.42 -22.90 -6.59
N ARG A 109 -12.79 -21.72 -7.11
CA ARG A 109 -12.50 -21.28 -8.48
C ARG A 109 -11.24 -20.41 -8.53
N LYS A 110 -10.60 -20.38 -9.70
CA LYS A 110 -9.40 -19.58 -9.98
C LYS A 110 -9.55 -18.08 -9.66
N ASN A 111 -10.76 -17.53 -9.81
CA ASN A 111 -11.05 -16.12 -9.53
C ASN A 111 -11.09 -15.77 -8.04
N ASN A 112 -11.10 -16.78 -7.17
CA ASN A 112 -11.02 -16.62 -5.72
C ASN A 112 -9.59 -16.80 -5.19
N ILE A 113 -8.59 -17.00 -6.06
CA ILE A 113 -7.20 -17.16 -5.63
C ILE A 113 -6.53 -15.79 -5.49
N ILE A 114 -5.86 -15.58 -4.36
CA ILE A 114 -5.04 -14.40 -4.09
C ILE A 114 -3.60 -14.80 -3.81
N SER A 115 -2.67 -13.89 -4.09
CA SER A 115 -1.29 -14.00 -3.62
C SER A 115 -1.14 -13.39 -2.22
N VAL A 116 -0.43 -14.11 -1.35
CA VAL A 116 0.08 -13.63 -0.07
C VAL A 116 1.60 -13.81 -0.02
N PHE A 117 2.28 -12.86 0.63
CA PHE A 117 3.74 -12.91 0.77
C PHE A 117 4.15 -13.93 1.84
N SER A 118 5.40 -14.38 1.77
CA SER A 118 6.01 -15.19 2.82
C SER A 118 5.91 -14.49 4.18
N SER A 119 5.55 -15.27 5.20
CA SER A 119 5.39 -14.87 6.58
C SER A 119 5.83 -16.01 7.51
N VAL A 120 5.94 -15.75 8.81
CA VAL A 120 6.24 -16.80 9.80
C VAL A 120 5.23 -17.93 9.71
N LEU A 121 3.94 -17.62 9.59
CA LEU A 121 2.87 -18.61 9.44
C LEU A 121 3.08 -19.50 8.22
N THR A 122 3.24 -18.90 7.04
CA THR A 122 3.37 -19.68 5.79
C THR A 122 4.62 -20.56 5.78
N ARG A 123 5.71 -20.11 6.41
CA ARG A 123 6.95 -20.90 6.53
C ARG A 123 6.81 -22.04 7.53
N THR A 124 6.12 -21.79 8.65
CA THR A 124 5.86 -22.81 9.67
C THR A 124 4.98 -23.93 9.12
N LEU A 125 3.99 -23.58 8.31
CA LEU A 125 3.12 -24.52 7.59
C LEU A 125 3.78 -25.20 6.38
N GLY A 126 5.06 -24.90 6.08
CA GLY A 126 5.75 -25.50 4.93
C GLY A 126 5.13 -25.16 3.56
N LEU A 127 4.44 -24.02 3.42
CA LEU A 127 3.76 -23.67 2.18
C LEU A 127 4.76 -23.38 1.05
N GLU A 128 4.62 -24.10 -0.06
CA GLU A 128 5.53 -23.98 -1.20
C GLU A 128 5.34 -22.68 -2.00
N LYS A 129 6.46 -22.11 -2.44
CA LYS A 129 6.50 -20.89 -3.24
C LYS A 129 5.77 -21.11 -4.57
N ASP A 130 4.97 -20.12 -4.95
CA ASP A 130 4.20 -20.11 -6.20
C ASP A 130 3.19 -21.27 -6.34
N GLU A 131 2.84 -21.93 -5.24
CA GLU A 131 1.85 -23.00 -5.19
C GLU A 131 0.55 -22.56 -4.51
N LEU A 132 -0.55 -23.25 -4.84
CA LEU A 132 -1.85 -23.03 -4.20
C LEU A 132 -1.96 -23.91 -2.97
N SER A 133 -1.94 -23.29 -1.80
CA SER A 133 -2.24 -23.95 -0.54
C SER A 133 -3.73 -23.84 -0.20
N LYS A 134 -4.27 -24.91 0.38
CA LYS A 134 -5.61 -24.94 0.97
C LYS A 134 -5.59 -24.82 2.49
N GLU A 135 -4.42 -24.84 3.12
CA GLU A 135 -4.30 -24.88 4.59
C GLU A 135 -4.81 -23.62 5.28
N ILE A 136 -4.71 -22.48 4.59
CA ILE A 136 -5.21 -21.20 5.07
C ILE A 136 -6.13 -20.56 4.04
N MET A 137 -7.17 -19.88 4.54
CA MET A 137 -8.14 -19.16 3.70
C MET A 137 -8.44 -17.79 4.29
N VAL A 138 -8.65 -16.81 3.42
CA VAL A 138 -9.14 -15.48 3.83
C VAL A 138 -10.63 -15.38 3.52
N ILE A 139 -11.46 -15.16 4.54
CA ILE A 139 -12.92 -15.04 4.35
C ILE A 139 -13.34 -13.59 4.59
N GLN A 140 -14.13 -13.05 3.67
CA GLN A 140 -14.77 -11.74 3.78
C GLN A 140 -16.24 -11.90 4.17
N SER A 141 -16.65 -11.18 5.21
CA SER A 141 -18.02 -11.19 5.70
C SER A 141 -18.95 -10.33 4.84
N TYR A 142 -20.06 -10.95 4.42
CA TYR A 142 -21.21 -10.27 3.81
C TYR A 142 -22.53 -10.57 4.53
N HIS A 143 -22.53 -11.54 5.47
CA HIS A 143 -23.69 -12.00 6.22
C HIS A 143 -23.23 -12.34 7.64
N GLU A 144 -23.69 -11.58 8.63
CA GLU A 144 -23.22 -11.66 10.03
C GLU A 144 -23.51 -13.01 10.66
N LYS A 145 -24.74 -13.54 10.53
CA LYS A 145 -25.10 -14.85 11.09
C LYS A 145 -24.27 -16.01 10.53
N VAL A 146 -23.89 -15.94 9.25
CA VAL A 146 -22.99 -16.94 8.66
C VAL A 146 -21.59 -16.77 9.24
N LEU A 147 -21.08 -15.54 9.33
CA LEU A 147 -19.78 -15.28 9.93
C LEU A 147 -19.71 -15.76 11.39
N GLU A 148 -20.78 -15.55 12.16
CA GLU A 148 -20.90 -16.02 13.55
C GLU A 148 -20.63 -17.51 13.65
N GLY A 149 -21.32 -18.34 12.84
CA GLY A 149 -21.09 -19.78 12.80
C GLY A 149 -19.67 -20.14 12.34
N LEU A 150 -19.11 -19.42 11.36
CA LEU A 150 -17.73 -19.66 10.90
C LEU A 150 -16.68 -19.34 11.97
N ILE A 151 -16.96 -18.40 12.88
CA ILE A 151 -16.07 -18.05 13.99
C ILE A 151 -16.22 -19.05 15.14
N LYS A 152 -17.47 -19.36 15.52
CA LYS A 152 -17.77 -20.20 16.68
C LYS A 152 -17.50 -21.68 16.41
N ASP A 153 -17.96 -22.19 15.28
CA ASP A 153 -17.96 -23.63 15.00
C ASP A 153 -16.93 -24.03 13.93
N GLY A 154 -16.39 -23.04 13.21
CA GLY A 154 -15.58 -23.29 12.02
C GLY A 154 -16.41 -23.76 10.82
N PHE A 155 -15.77 -24.48 9.90
CA PHE A 155 -16.43 -25.13 8.78
C PHE A 155 -15.67 -26.35 8.29
N TYR A 156 -16.33 -27.22 7.52
CA TYR A 156 -15.71 -28.36 6.86
C TYR A 156 -15.53 -28.13 5.36
N ASP A 157 -14.47 -28.66 4.77
CA ASP A 157 -14.38 -28.78 3.31
C ASP A 157 -14.98 -30.09 2.80
N ALA A 158 -15.00 -30.26 1.46
CA ALA A 158 -15.55 -31.45 0.82
C ALA A 158 -14.76 -32.75 1.12
N SER A 159 -13.55 -32.65 1.64
CA SER A 159 -12.75 -33.79 2.11
C SER A 159 -12.93 -34.10 3.60
N GLY A 160 -13.80 -33.35 4.29
CA GLY A 160 -14.05 -33.52 5.72
C GLY A 160 -13.03 -32.83 6.63
N GLN A 161 -12.15 -31.97 6.08
CA GLN A 161 -11.18 -31.24 6.87
C GLN A 161 -11.83 -30.02 7.53
N LYS A 162 -11.62 -29.86 8.84
CA LYS A 162 -12.17 -28.74 9.61
C LYS A 162 -11.25 -27.52 9.55
N TYR A 163 -11.85 -26.35 9.44
CA TYR A 163 -11.17 -25.05 9.47
C TYR A 163 -11.72 -24.22 10.61
N ILE A 164 -10.82 -23.62 11.38
CA ILE A 164 -11.13 -22.77 12.53
C ILE A 164 -10.65 -21.34 12.32
N TYR A 165 -11.26 -20.41 13.04
CA TYR A 165 -10.87 -19.01 12.98
C TYR A 165 -9.51 -18.79 13.65
N LEU A 166 -8.54 -18.28 12.89
CA LEU A 166 -7.19 -18.04 13.40
C LEU A 166 -7.08 -16.66 14.05
N SER A 167 -7.33 -15.62 13.24
CA SER A 167 -7.09 -14.23 13.61
C SER A 167 -7.55 -13.23 12.52
N SER A 168 -7.69 -11.96 12.90
CA SER A 168 -7.77 -10.81 12.00
C SER A 168 -6.85 -9.68 12.48
N SER A 169 -5.96 -9.20 11.61
CA SER A 169 -5.24 -7.93 11.84
C SER A 169 -6.20 -6.74 11.84
N ALA A 170 -5.82 -5.61 12.45
CA ALA A 170 -6.62 -4.38 12.43
C ALA A 170 -7.05 -3.96 11.00
N GLY A 171 -6.18 -4.16 10.01
CA GLY A 171 -6.50 -3.90 8.60
C GLY A 171 -7.53 -4.87 8.01
N GLN A 172 -7.47 -6.16 8.38
CA GLN A 172 -8.46 -7.16 7.99
C GLN A 172 -9.80 -6.92 8.68
N ILE A 173 -9.80 -6.60 9.98
CA ILE A 173 -11.00 -6.26 10.75
C ILE A 173 -11.75 -5.13 10.04
N ARG A 174 -11.07 -4.01 9.73
CA ARG A 174 -11.69 -2.90 9.00
C ARG A 174 -12.28 -3.30 7.64
N GLN A 175 -11.72 -4.30 6.97
CA GLN A 175 -12.21 -4.81 5.69
C GLN A 175 -13.29 -5.90 5.82
N LYS A 176 -13.77 -6.17 7.05
CA LYS A 176 -14.64 -7.31 7.38
C LYS A 176 -14.05 -8.64 6.89
N ARG A 177 -12.75 -8.83 7.08
CA ARG A 177 -11.99 -10.03 6.67
C ARG A 177 -11.37 -10.72 7.88
N GLY A 178 -11.14 -12.01 7.75
CA GLY A 178 -10.35 -12.81 8.69
C GLY A 178 -9.62 -13.96 8.02
N VAL A 179 -8.76 -14.61 8.78
CA VAL A 179 -7.99 -15.78 8.36
C VAL A 179 -8.52 -17.02 9.08
N TRP A 180 -8.77 -18.07 8.31
CA TRP A 180 -9.09 -19.41 8.81
C TRP A 180 -7.96 -20.35 8.44
N ILE A 181 -7.73 -21.33 9.30
CA ILE A 181 -6.66 -22.33 9.18
C ILE A 181 -7.26 -23.72 9.37
N ARG A 182 -6.71 -24.71 8.67
CA ARG A 182 -7.05 -26.13 8.88
C ARG A 182 -6.70 -26.51 10.33
N GLU A 183 -7.64 -27.15 11.03
CA GLU A 183 -7.55 -27.37 12.49
C GLU A 183 -6.36 -28.25 12.87
N ASP A 184 -6.11 -29.32 12.11
CA ASP A 184 -4.96 -30.21 12.28
C ASP A 184 -3.62 -29.48 12.17
N ALA A 185 -3.44 -28.64 11.14
CA ALA A 185 -2.25 -27.85 10.90
C ALA A 185 -2.04 -26.79 11.98
N TRP A 186 -3.12 -26.24 12.53
CA TRP A 186 -3.04 -25.35 13.68
C TRP A 186 -2.59 -26.09 14.95
N LEU A 187 -3.19 -27.24 15.25
CA LEU A 187 -2.85 -28.04 16.43
C LEU A 187 -1.40 -28.52 16.39
N GLU A 188 -0.88 -28.85 15.21
CA GLU A 188 0.52 -29.25 15.03
C GLU A 188 1.51 -28.13 15.37
N HIS A 189 1.17 -26.88 15.06
CA HIS A 189 2.11 -25.75 15.11
C HIS A 189 1.75 -24.62 16.08
N ILE A 190 0.67 -24.75 16.87
CA ILE A 190 0.20 -23.68 17.77
C ILE A 190 1.32 -23.17 18.68
N ASN A 191 2.08 -24.08 19.30
CA ASN A 191 3.09 -23.72 20.28
C ASN A 191 4.24 -22.90 19.67
N SER A 192 4.67 -23.22 18.45
CA SER A 192 5.73 -22.45 17.78
C SER A 192 5.25 -21.06 17.34
N LEU A 193 3.94 -20.93 17.06
CA LEU A 193 3.31 -19.67 16.63
C LEU A 193 2.90 -18.77 17.80
N THR A 194 2.66 -19.33 18.99
CA THR A 194 2.25 -18.60 20.21
C THR A 194 3.31 -18.60 21.31
N CYS A 195 4.50 -19.16 21.09
CA CYS A 195 5.48 -19.40 22.17
C CYS A 195 4.86 -20.20 23.34
N GLY A 196 3.96 -21.13 23.01
CA GLY A 196 3.22 -21.96 23.96
C GLY A 196 2.21 -21.24 24.84
N LEU A 197 1.95 -19.94 24.64
CA LEU A 197 0.91 -19.24 25.40
C LEU A 197 -0.47 -19.71 24.93
N THR A 198 -1.25 -20.21 25.87
CA THR A 198 -2.61 -20.74 25.65
C THR A 198 -3.68 -19.69 25.96
N LEU A 199 -4.92 -19.93 25.48
CA LEU A 199 -6.06 -19.09 25.85
C LEU A 199 -6.46 -19.27 27.32
N ASP A 200 -6.32 -20.48 27.86
CA ASP A 200 -6.62 -20.78 29.26
C ASP A 200 -5.70 -20.00 30.20
N GLU A 201 -4.38 -19.98 29.94
CA GLU A 201 -3.44 -19.15 30.71
C GLU A 201 -3.79 -17.65 30.66
N ILE A 202 -4.25 -17.16 29.50
CA ILE A 202 -4.71 -15.77 29.36
C ILE A 202 -5.95 -15.51 30.22
N ASN A 203 -6.92 -16.42 30.20
CA ASN A 203 -8.17 -16.30 30.92
C ASN A 203 -7.98 -16.42 32.44
N GLU A 204 -7.13 -17.33 32.90
CA GLU A 204 -6.73 -17.47 34.31
C GLU A 204 -6.09 -16.19 34.85
N LYS A 205 -5.36 -15.44 34.01
CA LYS A 205 -4.77 -14.14 34.33
C LYS A 205 -5.73 -12.94 34.11
N GLY A 206 -7.04 -13.18 34.06
CA GLY A 206 -8.08 -12.14 34.02
C GLY A 206 -8.57 -11.78 32.61
N GLY A 207 -8.20 -12.56 31.59
CA GLY A 207 -8.63 -12.36 30.21
C GLY A 207 -7.89 -11.21 29.51
N CYS A 208 -8.32 -10.88 28.29
CA CYS A 208 -7.68 -9.85 27.46
C CYS A 208 -8.72 -9.05 26.68
N ASN A 209 -8.31 -7.91 26.11
CA ASN A 209 -9.10 -7.33 25.03
C ASN A 209 -9.00 -8.24 23.80
N VAL A 210 -10.12 -8.82 23.40
CA VAL A 210 -10.25 -9.76 22.27
C VAL A 210 -9.56 -9.24 21.01
N ASN A 211 -9.87 -8.02 20.58
CA ASN A 211 -9.36 -7.51 19.32
C ASN A 211 -7.86 -7.21 19.38
N LYS A 212 -7.36 -6.83 20.56
CA LYS A 212 -5.94 -6.68 20.83
C LYS A 212 -5.22 -8.02 20.69
N LEU A 213 -5.73 -9.09 21.30
CA LEU A 213 -5.20 -10.45 21.15
C LEU A 213 -5.22 -10.91 19.69
N LEU A 214 -6.34 -10.72 18.98
CA LEU A 214 -6.44 -11.07 17.56
C LEU A 214 -5.41 -10.33 16.72
N ALA A 215 -5.24 -9.02 16.93
CA ALA A 215 -4.24 -8.22 16.24
C ALA A 215 -2.81 -8.72 16.50
N TYR A 216 -2.52 -9.20 17.71
CA TYR A 216 -1.22 -9.78 18.07
C TYR A 216 -1.02 -11.19 17.49
N LYS A 217 -2.05 -12.04 17.50
CA LYS A 217 -2.01 -13.33 16.77
C LYS A 217 -1.80 -13.12 15.27
N ALA A 218 -2.28 -12.01 14.69
CA ALA A 218 -2.08 -11.72 13.27
C ALA A 218 -0.62 -11.40 12.89
N LEU A 219 0.27 -11.15 13.86
CA LEU A 219 1.66 -10.77 13.60
C LEU A 219 2.41 -11.83 12.79
N ILE A 220 2.16 -13.12 13.07
CA ILE A 220 2.76 -14.26 12.36
C ILE A 220 2.42 -14.29 10.87
N PHE A 221 1.33 -13.63 10.45
CA PHE A 221 0.88 -13.55 9.06
C PHE A 221 1.38 -12.29 8.34
N SER A 222 2.22 -11.49 9.00
CA SER A 222 2.83 -10.31 8.38
C SER A 222 3.90 -10.72 7.36
N ALA A 223 3.86 -10.07 6.19
CA ALA A 223 4.87 -10.25 5.15
C ALA A 223 6.28 -9.95 5.72
N SER A 224 7.15 -10.95 5.76
CA SER A 224 8.40 -10.88 6.51
C SER A 224 9.45 -11.87 6.01
N GLU A 225 10.72 -11.53 6.23
CA GLU A 225 11.88 -12.40 5.97
C GLU A 225 12.26 -13.13 7.26
N GLU A 226 12.70 -14.39 7.18
CA GLU A 226 13.16 -15.12 8.36
C GLU A 226 14.46 -14.52 8.87
N TRP A 227 14.63 -14.45 10.19
CA TRP A 227 15.90 -14.14 10.81
C TRP A 227 16.54 -15.45 11.27
N GLU A 228 17.26 -16.10 10.35
CA GLU A 228 17.77 -17.46 10.53
C GLU A 228 18.75 -17.58 11.72
N ASP A 229 19.69 -16.64 11.84
CA ASP A 229 20.71 -16.64 12.91
C ASP A 229 20.28 -15.86 14.17
N PHE A 230 18.97 -15.82 14.47
CA PHE A 230 18.49 -15.15 15.68
C PHE A 230 18.70 -16.03 16.91
N ASP A 231 19.41 -15.50 17.91
CA ASP A 231 19.59 -16.14 19.21
C ASP A 231 18.82 -15.37 20.30
N ILE A 232 17.77 -15.99 20.82
CA ILE A 232 16.92 -15.41 21.87
C ILE A 232 17.69 -15.24 23.20
N ARG A 233 18.76 -16.00 23.43
CA ARG A 233 19.60 -15.91 24.65
C ARG A 233 20.51 -14.70 24.65
N LYS A 234 20.81 -14.15 23.47
CA LYS A 234 21.56 -12.90 23.32
C LYS A 234 20.66 -11.66 23.36
N ALA A 235 19.42 -11.82 23.83
CA ALA A 235 18.45 -10.76 23.95
C ALA A 235 17.90 -10.66 25.38
N ILE A 236 17.81 -9.44 25.90
CA ILE A 236 17.11 -9.11 27.15
C ILE A 236 15.91 -8.21 26.87
N CYS A 237 14.98 -8.13 27.83
CA CYS A 237 13.87 -7.19 27.78
C CYS A 237 13.93 -6.25 28.99
N VAL A 238 13.87 -4.93 28.76
CA VAL A 238 13.95 -3.90 29.81
C VAL A 238 12.65 -3.10 29.88
N ASP A 239 12.39 -2.44 31.01
CA ASP A 239 11.30 -1.46 31.09
C ASP A 239 11.53 -0.31 30.11
N ASP A 240 10.43 0.26 29.61
CA ASP A 240 10.48 1.49 28.81
C ASP A 240 10.95 2.69 29.63
N MET A 241 11.49 3.69 28.93
CA MET A 241 11.84 4.97 29.52
C MET A 241 10.61 5.87 29.66
N GLU A 242 10.06 5.94 30.87
CA GLU A 242 8.92 6.81 31.20
C GLU A 242 9.41 8.20 31.64
N LEU A 243 8.93 9.24 30.98
CA LEU A 243 9.24 10.64 31.27
C LEU A 243 7.97 11.48 31.48
N VAL A 244 8.11 12.61 32.16
CA VAL A 244 7.08 13.64 32.27
C VAL A 244 7.62 14.93 31.69
N VAL A 245 7.07 15.36 30.56
CA VAL A 245 7.47 16.60 29.87
C VAL A 245 6.45 17.69 30.18
N LYS A 246 6.93 18.87 30.56
CA LYS A 246 6.09 20.06 30.78
C LYS A 246 6.13 20.94 29.54
N SER A 247 4.98 21.20 28.94
CA SER A 247 4.86 22.06 27.76
C SER A 247 3.47 22.67 27.67
N GLU A 248 3.35 23.70 26.85
CA GLU A 248 2.06 24.20 26.37
C GLU A 248 1.46 23.22 25.35
N VAL A 249 0.16 22.98 25.50
CA VAL A 249 -0.65 22.14 24.60
C VAL A 249 -2.04 22.71 24.45
N ASP A 250 -2.70 22.33 23.36
CA ASP A 250 -4.14 22.44 23.27
C ASP A 250 -4.75 21.19 23.89
N TYR A 251 -5.40 21.35 25.05
CA TYR A 251 -6.04 20.25 25.74
C TYR A 251 -7.50 20.14 25.30
N ILE A 252 -7.92 18.96 24.87
CA ILE A 252 -9.33 18.67 24.59
C ILE A 252 -9.89 17.79 25.72
N ASN A 253 -10.96 18.26 26.37
CA ASN A 253 -11.78 17.39 27.19
C ASN A 253 -12.58 16.47 26.26
N ARG A 254 -12.30 15.16 26.29
CA ARG A 254 -12.93 14.17 25.41
C ARG A 254 -14.46 14.03 25.57
N GLU A 255 -15.02 14.44 26.71
CA GLU A 255 -16.45 14.33 27.02
C GLU A 255 -17.20 15.59 26.61
N THR A 256 -16.69 16.77 26.98
CA THR A 256 -17.34 18.05 26.64
C THR A 256 -16.92 18.59 25.28
N TYR A 257 -15.80 18.12 24.73
CA TYR A 257 -15.11 18.63 23.53
C TYR A 257 -14.62 20.09 23.69
N GLU A 258 -14.60 20.63 24.90
CA GLU A 258 -14.00 21.94 25.17
C GLU A 258 -12.50 21.89 24.91
N ILE A 259 -11.99 22.93 24.23
CA ILE A 259 -10.57 23.09 23.95
C ILE A 259 -10.05 24.17 24.90
N ASP A 260 -9.11 23.80 25.76
CA ASP A 260 -8.31 24.73 26.54
C ASP A 260 -7.03 25.03 25.76
N PRO A 261 -6.91 26.20 25.09
CA PRO A 261 -5.79 26.46 24.21
C PRO A 261 -4.54 26.85 24.99
N ASN A 262 -3.38 26.38 24.54
CA ASN A 262 -2.04 26.76 25.05
C ASN A 262 -1.91 26.67 26.58
N VAL A 263 -2.47 25.63 27.18
CA VAL A 263 -2.36 25.41 28.62
C VAL A 263 -1.10 24.62 28.97
N PRO A 264 -0.37 24.99 30.03
CA PRO A 264 0.76 24.20 30.50
C PRO A 264 0.26 22.89 31.12
N LYS A 265 0.71 21.75 30.59
CA LYS A 265 0.40 20.41 31.12
C LYS A 265 1.67 19.62 31.35
N SER A 266 1.63 18.74 32.35
CA SER A 266 2.64 17.70 32.56
C SER A 266 2.17 16.45 31.83
N ILE A 267 2.87 16.08 30.76
CA ILE A 267 2.45 15.04 29.83
C ILE A 267 3.33 13.81 30.03
N PRO A 268 2.75 12.66 30.39
CA PRO A 268 3.50 11.41 30.44
C PRO A 268 3.86 10.96 29.02
N ILE A 269 5.13 10.61 28.82
CA ILE A 269 5.66 10.09 27.56
C ILE A 269 6.44 8.82 27.86
N THR A 270 6.03 7.73 27.24
CA THR A 270 6.85 6.53 27.09
C THR A 270 7.82 6.76 25.94
N ALA A 271 9.02 7.25 26.25
CA ALA A 271 9.98 7.75 25.26
C ALA A 271 10.47 6.66 24.29
N THR A 272 10.40 5.39 24.69
CA THR A 272 10.88 4.23 23.91
C THR A 272 9.76 3.30 23.43
N ASP A 273 8.50 3.74 23.42
CA ASP A 273 7.35 2.91 23.04
C ASP A 273 7.53 2.26 21.64
N GLY A 274 7.81 0.96 21.65
CA GLY A 274 7.99 0.15 20.45
C GLY A 274 9.41 0.11 19.87
N CYS A 275 10.39 0.79 20.48
CA CYS A 275 11.78 0.85 19.98
C CYS A 275 12.77 0.17 20.94
N GLY A 276 13.51 -0.81 20.43
CA GLY A 276 14.60 -1.49 21.11
C GLY A 276 15.93 -1.27 20.38
N MET A 277 17.01 -1.83 20.90
CA MET A 277 18.37 -1.65 20.37
C MET A 277 19.00 -2.96 19.93
N ILE A 278 19.83 -2.90 18.89
CA ILE A 278 20.66 -4.00 18.41
C ILE A 278 22.10 -3.51 18.18
N LEU A 279 23.10 -4.30 18.56
CA LEU A 279 24.49 -3.91 18.37
C LEU A 279 24.85 -3.80 16.87
N PRO A 280 25.65 -2.79 16.48
CA PRO A 280 26.12 -2.62 15.10
C PRO A 280 26.91 -3.81 14.55
N SER A 281 27.47 -4.65 15.43
CA SER A 281 28.13 -5.92 15.07
C SER A 281 27.16 -6.97 14.50
N VAL A 282 25.88 -6.90 14.86
CA VAL A 282 24.83 -7.81 14.37
C VAL A 282 24.06 -7.19 13.20
N SER A 283 23.71 -5.90 13.29
CA SER A 283 23.07 -5.16 12.20
C SER A 283 23.47 -3.70 12.23
N LYS A 284 23.90 -3.16 11.09
CA LYS A 284 24.18 -1.73 10.91
C LYS A 284 22.95 -0.91 10.49
N LYS A 285 21.82 -1.58 10.30
CA LYS A 285 20.57 -1.00 9.79
C LYS A 285 19.45 -1.21 10.78
N ASN A 286 18.53 -0.25 10.80
CA ASN A 286 17.28 -0.37 11.54
C ASN A 286 16.29 -1.26 10.76
N PHE A 287 15.56 -2.10 11.49
CA PHE A 287 14.50 -2.92 10.90
C PHE A 287 13.41 -3.22 11.93
N MET A 288 12.20 -3.49 11.44
CA MET A 288 11.12 -3.97 12.28
C MET A 288 11.28 -5.46 12.57
N VAL A 289 11.08 -5.84 13.82
CA VAL A 289 11.22 -7.22 14.31
C VAL A 289 9.86 -7.84 14.60
N ARG A 290 9.71 -9.14 14.32
CA ARG A 290 8.55 -9.94 14.71
C ARG A 290 8.99 -11.28 15.28
N LEU A 291 8.57 -11.56 16.51
CA LEU A 291 8.55 -12.89 17.13
C LEU A 291 7.10 -13.15 17.61
N PRO A 292 6.74 -14.36 18.06
CA PRO A 292 5.46 -14.56 18.74
C PRO A 292 5.26 -13.54 19.87
N TYR A 293 4.24 -12.68 19.72
CA TYR A 293 3.91 -11.58 20.65
C TYR A 293 4.96 -10.48 20.85
N VAL A 294 6.06 -10.45 20.09
CA VAL A 294 7.01 -9.31 20.08
C VAL A 294 6.89 -8.55 18.76
N LYS A 295 6.66 -7.23 18.85
CA LYS A 295 6.61 -6.29 17.71
C LYS A 295 7.25 -4.97 18.09
N GLY A 296 8.15 -4.49 17.24
CA GLY A 296 8.62 -3.10 17.24
C GLY A 296 9.71 -2.85 16.21
N LEU A 297 10.49 -1.80 16.42
CA LEU A 297 11.71 -1.48 15.70
C LEU A 297 12.94 -1.89 16.53
N LEU A 298 13.92 -2.54 15.91
CA LEU A 298 15.27 -2.64 16.46
C LEU A 298 16.16 -1.63 15.76
N ALA A 299 16.67 -0.68 16.54
CA ALA A 299 17.57 0.35 16.06
C ALA A 299 19.04 -0.04 16.32
N SER A 300 19.88 0.10 15.30
CA SER A 300 21.31 -0.20 15.38
C SER A 300 22.03 0.85 16.23
N TYR A 301 22.40 0.48 17.46
CA TYR A 301 23.06 1.36 18.42
C TYR A 301 24.01 0.58 19.33
N ASP A 302 25.22 1.10 19.53
CA ASP A 302 26.22 0.47 20.38
C ASP A 302 25.97 0.81 21.86
N PHE A 303 24.97 0.16 22.46
CA PHE A 303 24.60 0.39 23.86
C PHE A 303 25.69 -0.07 24.85
N ALA A 304 26.57 -1.00 24.46
CA ALA A 304 27.60 -1.54 25.33
C ALA A 304 28.69 -0.52 25.70
N GLN A 305 28.83 0.56 24.93
CA GLN A 305 29.76 1.66 25.25
C GLN A 305 29.34 2.46 26.51
N HIS A 306 28.08 2.35 26.94
CA HIS A 306 27.55 3.12 28.07
C HIS A 306 27.77 2.46 29.43
N GLY A 307 28.02 1.16 29.45
CA GLY A 307 28.22 0.41 30.67
C GLY A 307 28.18 -1.09 30.46
N ARG A 308 28.34 -1.81 31.57
CA ARG A 308 28.42 -3.28 31.58
C ARG A 308 27.18 -3.95 32.14
N TYR A 309 26.50 -3.32 33.10
CA TYR A 309 25.41 -3.93 33.85
C TYR A 309 24.08 -3.27 33.53
N VAL A 310 23.07 -4.07 33.17
CA VAL A 310 21.69 -3.62 32.91
C VAL A 310 20.73 -4.46 33.73
N LYS A 311 19.71 -3.82 34.30
CA LYS A 311 18.61 -4.53 34.95
C LYS A 311 17.48 -4.76 33.95
N ASP A 312 17.06 -6.01 33.79
CA ASP A 312 15.95 -6.38 32.92
C ASP A 312 14.59 -6.08 33.59
N ILE A 313 13.51 -6.37 32.86
CA ILE A 313 12.12 -6.16 33.28
C ILE A 313 11.74 -7.00 34.52
N ASP A 314 12.37 -8.15 34.74
CA ASP A 314 12.14 -9.03 35.89
C ASP A 314 13.00 -8.63 37.10
N GLY A 315 13.90 -7.67 36.90
CA GLY A 315 14.81 -7.13 37.90
C GLY A 315 16.13 -7.88 38.03
N VAL A 316 16.45 -8.77 37.10
CA VAL A 316 17.72 -9.49 37.00
C VAL A 316 18.78 -8.55 36.43
N THR A 317 19.97 -8.55 37.03
CA THR A 317 21.11 -7.76 36.52
C THR A 317 21.93 -8.62 35.56
N HIS A 318 22.06 -8.16 34.33
CA HIS A 318 22.81 -8.78 33.25
C HIS A 318 24.13 -8.08 33.01
N ASP A 319 25.19 -8.85 32.79
CA ASP A 319 26.48 -8.39 32.30
C ASP A 319 26.49 -8.49 30.77
N VAL A 320 26.16 -7.39 30.09
CA VAL A 320 25.90 -7.39 28.64
C VAL A 320 27.13 -7.80 27.82
N ILE A 321 28.34 -7.64 28.38
CA ILE A 321 29.59 -8.03 27.72
C ILE A 321 29.85 -9.53 27.93
N LYS A 322 29.79 -10.00 29.19
CA LYS A 322 30.08 -11.41 29.52
C LYS A 322 29.04 -12.37 28.96
N GLU A 323 27.79 -11.95 28.95
CA GLU A 323 26.65 -12.74 28.44
C GLU A 323 26.46 -12.57 26.92
N GLU A 324 27.32 -11.79 26.25
CA GLU A 324 27.26 -11.51 24.81
C GLU A 324 25.89 -10.98 24.36
N ILE A 325 25.26 -10.15 25.19
CA ILE A 325 23.96 -9.55 24.87
C ILE A 325 24.14 -8.60 23.70
N SER A 326 23.39 -8.86 22.63
CA SER A 326 23.44 -8.08 21.40
C SER A 326 22.14 -7.36 21.07
N ILE A 327 21.07 -7.68 21.79
CA ILE A 327 19.72 -7.13 21.57
C ILE A 327 19.11 -6.73 22.92
N ILE A 328 18.53 -5.54 22.97
CA ILE A 328 17.70 -5.06 24.08
C ILE A 328 16.31 -4.76 23.50
N PHE A 329 15.32 -5.56 23.88
CA PHE A 329 13.91 -5.26 23.65
C PHE A 329 13.37 -4.37 24.77
N THR A 330 12.38 -3.53 24.46
CA THR A 330 11.61 -2.82 25.49
C THR A 330 10.32 -3.55 25.81
N LYS A 331 9.80 -3.37 27.02
CA LYS A 331 8.54 -3.95 27.50
C LYS A 331 7.38 -3.67 26.55
N SER A 332 7.29 -2.46 26.02
CA SER A 332 6.30 -2.06 25.03
C SER A 332 6.36 -2.89 23.75
N GLN A 333 7.51 -3.47 23.38
CA GLN A 333 7.63 -4.38 22.24
C GLN A 333 7.05 -5.77 22.53
N TRP A 334 7.09 -6.23 23.78
CA TRP A 334 6.59 -7.53 24.21
C TRP A 334 5.09 -7.45 24.58
N LYS A 335 4.24 -7.55 23.55
CA LYS A 335 2.82 -7.19 23.60
C LYS A 335 1.96 -8.03 24.55
N MET A 336 2.41 -9.24 24.91
CA MET A 336 1.74 -10.16 25.83
C MET A 336 2.57 -10.45 27.09
N HIS A 337 3.51 -9.56 27.47
CA HIS A 337 4.44 -9.80 28.59
C HIS A 337 3.74 -10.21 29.90
N SER A 338 2.58 -9.62 30.19
CA SER A 338 1.84 -9.86 31.44
C SER A 338 1.32 -11.30 31.61
N TYR A 339 1.36 -12.11 30.55
CA TYR A 339 0.87 -13.48 30.56
C TYR A 339 1.97 -14.52 30.67
N PHE A 340 3.24 -14.11 30.55
CA PHE A 340 4.39 -14.97 30.84
C PHE A 340 4.87 -14.71 32.27
N ASP A 341 5.63 -15.64 32.82
CA ASP A 341 6.09 -15.52 34.21
C ASP A 341 7.36 -14.65 34.32
N SER A 342 8.16 -14.60 33.25
CA SER A 342 9.38 -13.79 33.12
C SER A 342 9.82 -13.72 31.66
N TRP A 343 10.74 -12.83 31.32
CA TRP A 343 11.46 -12.87 30.05
C TRP A 343 12.17 -14.21 29.87
N LYS A 344 12.79 -14.74 30.93
CA LYS A 344 13.46 -16.05 30.91
C LYS A 344 12.50 -17.19 30.52
N ASP A 345 11.29 -17.21 31.08
CA ASP A 345 10.22 -18.15 30.70
C ASP A 345 9.89 -18.04 29.21
N TYR A 346 9.74 -16.80 28.70
CA TYR A 346 9.54 -16.58 27.26
C TYR A 346 10.70 -17.12 26.40
N GLN A 347 11.95 -16.87 26.79
CA GLN A 347 13.13 -17.38 26.07
C GLN A 347 13.17 -18.93 26.07
N ASP A 348 12.88 -19.55 27.22
CA ASP A 348 12.87 -21.00 27.37
C ASP A 348 11.78 -21.65 26.50
N ARG A 349 10.57 -21.06 26.48
CA ARG A 349 9.46 -21.48 25.60
C ARG A 349 9.82 -21.28 24.13
N PHE A 350 10.47 -20.17 23.78
CA PHE A 350 10.84 -19.85 22.40
C PHE A 350 11.74 -20.93 21.80
N GLU A 351 12.76 -21.38 22.54
CA GLU A 351 13.63 -22.48 22.12
C GLU A 351 12.90 -23.83 22.14
N LYS A 352 12.21 -24.14 23.24
CA LYS A 352 11.49 -25.42 23.42
C LYS A 352 10.51 -25.69 22.28
N PHE A 353 9.83 -24.65 21.79
CA PHE A 353 8.81 -24.79 20.76
C PHE A 353 9.32 -24.45 19.34
N GLY A 354 10.61 -24.20 19.16
CA GLY A 354 11.19 -23.90 17.84
C GLY A 354 10.56 -22.66 17.19
N CYS A 355 10.29 -21.63 17.99
CA CYS A 355 9.73 -20.37 17.51
C CYS A 355 10.68 -19.68 16.52
N LYS A 356 10.12 -18.88 15.61
CA LYS A 356 10.88 -18.19 14.57
C LYS A 356 10.84 -16.67 14.75
N ALA A 357 11.99 -16.03 14.52
CA ALA A 357 12.09 -14.58 14.42
C ALA A 357 12.06 -14.13 12.96
N ALA A 358 11.62 -12.89 12.73
CA ALA A 358 11.49 -12.34 11.38
C ALA A 358 11.81 -10.84 11.31
N LYS A 359 12.37 -10.43 10.17
CA LYS A 359 12.70 -9.03 9.84
C LYS A 359 11.74 -8.44 8.81
N LEU A 360 11.37 -7.18 9.01
CA LEU A 360 10.48 -6.42 8.15
C LEU A 360 11.03 -5.01 7.94
N ASN A 361 10.72 -4.42 6.77
CA ASN A 361 10.96 -3.02 6.45
C ASN A 361 12.36 -2.46 6.79
N GLU A 362 13.42 -3.27 6.66
CA GLU A 362 14.80 -2.82 6.84
C GLU A 362 15.10 -1.53 6.04
N GLU A 363 15.92 -0.65 6.63
CA GLU A 363 16.42 0.58 6.00
C GLU A 363 16.96 0.32 4.59
N GLU A 364 16.61 1.23 3.68
CA GLU A 364 16.94 1.10 2.26
C GLU A 364 18.35 1.63 2.00
N ASP A 365 19.09 0.98 1.10
CA ASP A 365 20.44 1.44 0.71
C ASP A 365 20.42 2.67 -0.21
N GLU A 366 19.33 2.86 -0.96
CA GLU A 366 19.17 3.98 -1.89
C GLU A 366 18.06 4.92 -1.43
N LEU A 367 18.35 6.22 -1.53
CA LEU A 367 17.44 7.30 -1.14
C LEU A 367 16.32 7.47 -2.15
N ASN A 368 15.08 7.55 -1.67
CA ASN A 368 13.93 7.87 -2.49
C ASN A 368 13.62 9.37 -2.45
N GLU A 369 13.56 10.02 -3.62
CA GLU A 369 13.04 11.40 -3.77
C GLU A 369 11.62 11.48 -3.19
N GLY A 370 11.46 12.29 -2.13
CA GLY A 370 10.19 12.48 -1.43
C GLY A 370 9.11 13.15 -2.28
N LYS A 371 7.85 12.89 -1.93
CA LYS A 371 6.71 13.66 -2.43
C LYS A 371 5.81 14.05 -1.27
N ILE A 372 5.43 15.31 -1.21
CA ILE A 372 4.40 15.74 -0.27
C ILE A 372 3.02 15.32 -0.77
N SER A 373 2.09 15.20 0.16
CA SER A 373 0.69 14.92 -0.15
C SER A 373 -0.17 16.17 -0.03
N TYR A 374 -1.36 16.10 -0.63
CA TYR A 374 -2.36 17.16 -0.54
C TYR A 374 -2.75 17.49 0.89
N GLN A 375 -2.67 16.53 1.81
CA GLN A 375 -3.03 16.72 3.22
C GLN A 375 -2.05 17.67 3.92
N MET A 376 -0.77 17.59 3.57
CA MET A 376 0.27 18.47 4.10
C MET A 376 0.20 19.86 3.46
N LEU A 377 -0.16 19.94 2.18
CA LEU A 377 -0.25 21.22 1.47
C LEU A 377 -1.55 21.98 1.76
N GLN A 378 -2.67 21.28 1.99
CA GLN A 378 -3.97 21.92 2.27
C GLN A 378 -4.01 22.60 3.63
N SER A 379 -3.16 22.20 4.58
CA SER A 379 -3.07 22.83 5.90
C SER A 379 -2.29 24.14 5.89
N LEU A 380 -1.59 24.44 4.79
CA LEU A 380 -0.91 25.72 4.57
C LEU A 380 -1.88 26.69 3.88
N THR A 381 -2.52 27.56 4.67
CA THR A 381 -3.54 28.50 4.18
C THR A 381 -2.96 29.85 3.75
N ASP A 382 -1.85 30.26 4.34
CA ASP A 382 -1.12 31.48 4.00
C ASP A 382 0.03 31.18 3.03
N VAL A 383 -0.28 31.15 1.73
CA VAL A 383 0.69 30.88 0.65
C VAL A 383 0.38 31.81 -0.53
N THR A 384 1.35 32.54 -1.04
CA THR A 384 1.18 33.34 -2.27
C THR A 384 1.35 32.50 -3.53
N ASP A 385 0.88 33.00 -4.67
CA ASP A 385 1.01 32.27 -5.95
C ASP A 385 2.48 32.07 -6.36
N ALA A 386 3.34 33.08 -6.14
CA ALA A 386 4.77 32.98 -6.43
C ALA A 386 5.45 31.90 -5.56
N GLU A 387 5.13 31.83 -4.27
CA GLU A 387 5.66 30.78 -3.38
C GLU A 387 5.15 29.40 -3.82
N LEU A 388 3.88 29.30 -4.22
CA LEU A 388 3.30 28.03 -4.68
C LEU A 388 3.89 27.57 -6.02
N GLU A 389 4.21 28.49 -6.94
CA GLU A 389 4.93 28.22 -8.18
C GLU A 389 6.33 27.67 -7.91
N GLU A 390 7.06 28.27 -6.95
CA GLU A 390 8.39 27.82 -6.53
C GLU A 390 8.34 26.40 -5.93
N ILE A 391 7.39 26.15 -5.02
CA ILE A 391 7.16 24.83 -4.42
C ILE A 391 6.81 23.79 -5.51
N ALA A 392 6.03 24.15 -6.52
CA ALA A 392 5.63 23.26 -7.60
C ALA A 392 6.68 23.11 -8.72
N ALA A 393 7.75 23.92 -8.72
CA ALA A 393 8.66 24.07 -9.87
C ALA A 393 9.30 22.76 -10.31
N SER A 394 9.80 21.94 -9.37
CA SER A 394 10.40 20.64 -9.66
C SER A 394 9.41 19.70 -10.37
N THR A 395 8.18 19.62 -9.86
CA THR A 395 7.11 18.81 -10.44
C THR A 395 6.71 19.30 -11.84
N SER A 396 6.60 20.62 -12.00
CA SER A 396 6.28 21.26 -13.27
C SER A 396 7.35 21.01 -14.33
N LYS A 397 8.64 21.09 -13.94
CA LYS A 397 9.79 20.77 -14.80
C LYS A 397 9.74 19.31 -15.27
N ASP A 398 9.51 18.38 -14.34
CA ASP A 398 9.34 16.96 -14.67
C ASP A 398 8.24 16.76 -15.71
N ILE A 399 7.05 17.34 -15.50
CA ILE A 399 5.89 17.21 -16.42
C ILE A 399 6.19 17.78 -17.82
N LEU A 400 6.89 18.92 -17.89
CA LEU A 400 7.27 19.56 -19.14
C LEU A 400 8.30 18.73 -19.91
N SER A 401 9.28 18.15 -19.20
CA SER A 401 10.34 17.34 -19.80
C SER A 401 9.85 16.01 -20.41
N ILE A 402 8.65 15.53 -20.04
CA ILE A 402 8.10 14.28 -20.58
C ILE A 402 7.89 14.38 -22.09
N GLY A 403 8.72 13.65 -22.82
CA GLY A 403 8.72 13.61 -24.28
C GLY A 403 9.86 14.36 -24.94
N GLU A 404 10.75 14.98 -24.15
CA GLU A 404 11.86 15.77 -24.68
C GLU A 404 13.14 14.94 -24.91
N SER A 405 13.37 13.89 -24.11
CA SER A 405 14.55 13.02 -24.23
C SER A 405 14.24 11.53 -24.01
N GLN A 406 15.10 10.66 -24.53
CA GLN A 406 15.04 9.21 -24.31
C GLN A 406 15.07 8.87 -22.81
N GLU A 407 15.98 9.50 -22.08
CA GLU A 407 16.23 9.28 -20.66
C GLU A 407 14.98 9.61 -19.82
N THR A 408 14.34 10.75 -20.07
CA THR A 408 13.11 11.13 -19.35
C THR A 408 12.00 10.12 -19.61
N MET A 409 11.86 9.60 -20.83
CA MET A 409 10.84 8.60 -21.16
C MET A 409 11.11 7.26 -20.45
N LEU A 410 12.37 6.85 -20.34
CA LEU A 410 12.78 5.68 -19.56
C LEU A 410 12.51 5.89 -18.06
N LYS A 411 12.85 7.06 -17.49
CA LYS A 411 12.52 7.42 -16.09
C LYS A 411 11.02 7.34 -15.82
N VAL A 412 10.20 7.92 -16.70
CA VAL A 412 8.73 7.81 -16.60
C VAL A 412 8.26 6.36 -16.63
N LEU A 413 8.89 5.49 -17.41
CA LEU A 413 8.57 4.06 -17.46
C LEU A 413 9.13 3.25 -16.27
N GLY A 414 10.01 3.84 -15.44
CA GLY A 414 10.72 3.18 -14.35
C GLY A 414 11.85 2.28 -14.83
N ALA A 415 12.38 2.56 -16.03
CA ALA A 415 13.47 1.83 -16.66
C ALA A 415 14.80 2.58 -16.44
N THR A 416 15.22 2.70 -15.19
CA THR A 416 16.42 3.44 -14.74
C THR A 416 17.36 2.52 -13.96
N SER A 417 18.65 2.82 -13.91
CA SER A 417 19.64 2.02 -13.17
C SER A 417 19.25 1.77 -11.71
N GLY A 418 18.87 2.81 -10.95
CA GLY A 418 18.47 2.72 -9.53
C GLY A 418 17.09 2.10 -9.24
N ASN A 419 16.40 1.48 -10.20
CA ASN A 419 15.26 0.62 -9.89
C ASN A 419 15.72 -0.83 -9.84
N ASP A 420 16.04 -1.40 -8.69
CA ASP A 420 16.54 -2.79 -8.63
C ASP A 420 15.51 -3.83 -9.07
N ARG A 421 14.21 -3.54 -8.95
CA ARG A 421 13.11 -4.47 -9.23
C ARG A 421 12.51 -4.23 -10.61
N LYS A 422 13.34 -4.22 -11.64
CA LYS A 422 12.92 -4.00 -13.04
C LYS A 422 12.13 -5.20 -13.54
N GLY A 423 10.90 -4.98 -14.00
CA GLY A 423 10.17 -5.99 -14.79
C GLY A 423 10.81 -6.16 -16.18
N SER A 424 10.56 -7.29 -16.84
CA SER A 424 11.18 -7.58 -18.15
C SER A 424 10.96 -6.52 -19.21
N LEU A 425 9.82 -5.82 -19.22
CA LEU A 425 9.61 -4.68 -20.12
C LEU A 425 10.58 -3.52 -19.84
N GLN A 426 10.83 -3.21 -18.58
CA GLN A 426 11.75 -2.14 -18.18
C GLN A 426 13.18 -2.50 -18.55
N LYS A 427 13.59 -3.76 -18.31
CA LYS A 427 14.90 -4.27 -18.75
C LYS A 427 15.04 -4.22 -20.27
N ALA A 428 14.00 -4.65 -21.00
CA ALA A 428 13.98 -4.59 -22.47
C ALA A 428 14.09 -3.16 -22.99
N LEU A 429 13.43 -2.18 -22.36
CA LEU A 429 13.55 -0.76 -22.71
C LEU A 429 14.96 -0.19 -22.48
N MET A 430 15.66 -0.66 -21.44
CA MET A 430 17.06 -0.27 -21.21
C MET A 430 18.00 -0.86 -22.25
N MET A 431 17.78 -2.12 -22.64
CA MET A 431 18.61 -2.81 -23.66
C MET A 431 18.31 -2.34 -25.09
N TYR A 432 17.05 -2.00 -25.38
CA TYR A 432 16.55 -1.64 -26.71
C TYR A 432 15.61 -0.42 -26.65
N PRO A 433 16.15 0.81 -26.50
CA PRO A 433 15.38 2.03 -26.34
C PRO A 433 14.44 2.36 -27.51
N GLU A 434 14.71 1.84 -28.71
CA GLU A 434 13.81 1.99 -29.86
C GLU A 434 12.39 1.48 -29.56
N LEU A 435 12.22 0.55 -28.60
CA LEU A 435 10.92 0.07 -28.10
C LEU A 435 10.03 1.20 -27.54
N LEU A 436 10.58 2.36 -27.19
CA LEU A 436 9.80 3.58 -26.86
C LEU A 436 8.92 4.07 -28.02
N ASN A 437 9.28 3.73 -29.26
CA ASN A 437 8.51 4.09 -30.44
C ASN A 437 7.27 3.20 -30.67
N ASP A 438 7.15 2.08 -29.96
CA ASP A 438 5.97 1.21 -30.04
C ASP A 438 4.71 1.90 -29.50
N LYS A 439 3.56 1.49 -30.04
CA LYS A 439 2.24 2.01 -29.65
C LYS A 439 1.92 1.78 -28.17
N TYR A 440 2.29 0.62 -27.62
CA TYR A 440 2.06 0.30 -26.21
C TYR A 440 2.90 1.18 -25.29
N SER A 441 4.18 1.38 -25.61
CA SER A 441 5.08 2.28 -24.87
C SER A 441 4.56 3.72 -24.89
N LYS A 442 4.18 4.23 -26.07
CA LYS A 442 3.61 5.58 -26.23
C LYS A 442 2.33 5.78 -25.42
N GLU A 443 1.41 4.82 -25.45
CA GLU A 443 0.15 4.91 -24.69
C GLU A 443 0.38 4.82 -23.19
N THR A 444 1.32 3.98 -22.75
CA THR A 444 1.73 3.89 -21.35
C THR A 444 2.30 5.22 -20.85
N ILE A 445 3.16 5.87 -21.64
CA ILE A 445 3.74 7.19 -21.29
C ILE A 445 2.65 8.26 -21.23
N LYS A 446 1.74 8.33 -22.21
CA LYS A 446 0.61 9.28 -22.18
C LYS A 446 -0.24 9.10 -20.93
N THR A 447 -0.54 7.84 -20.59
CA THR A 447 -1.35 7.51 -19.40
C THR A 447 -0.61 7.89 -18.11
N LYS A 448 0.71 7.66 -18.03
CA LYS A 448 1.54 8.06 -16.90
C LYS A 448 1.63 9.59 -16.78
N LYS A 449 1.90 10.32 -17.85
CA LYS A 449 1.88 11.80 -17.87
C LYS A 449 0.56 12.34 -17.35
N LYS A 450 -0.57 11.82 -17.86
CA LYS A 450 -1.90 12.20 -17.38
C LYS A 450 -2.09 11.90 -15.89
N SER A 451 -1.50 10.81 -15.38
CA SER A 451 -1.51 10.54 -13.94
C SER A 451 -0.71 11.57 -13.17
N LEU A 452 0.52 11.88 -13.62
CA LEU A 452 1.40 12.85 -12.97
C LEU A 452 0.78 14.25 -12.91
N VAL A 453 0.21 14.73 -14.02
CA VAL A 453 -0.50 16.02 -14.06
C VAL A 453 -1.68 16.03 -13.08
N ASN A 454 -2.49 14.98 -13.09
CA ASN A 454 -3.63 14.89 -12.16
C ASN A 454 -3.17 14.80 -10.70
N GLU A 455 -2.11 14.05 -10.41
CA GLU A 455 -1.53 13.90 -9.08
C GLU A 455 -0.98 15.24 -8.57
N ALA A 456 -0.23 15.96 -9.41
CA ALA A 456 0.26 17.30 -9.10
C ALA A 456 -0.88 18.29 -8.84
N ARG A 457 -1.93 18.29 -9.68
CA ARG A 457 -3.14 19.12 -9.46
C ARG A 457 -3.96 18.74 -8.24
N THR A 458 -3.74 17.55 -7.69
CA THR A 458 -4.29 17.17 -6.38
C THR A 458 -3.38 17.52 -5.24
N GLY A 459 -2.22 18.18 -5.42
CA GLY A 459 -1.30 18.53 -4.34
C GLY A 459 -0.20 17.51 -4.05
N LYS A 460 0.05 16.55 -4.96
CA LYS A 460 1.17 15.61 -4.85
C LYS A 460 2.38 16.16 -5.61
N LEU A 461 3.26 16.87 -4.90
CA LEU A 461 4.41 17.57 -5.46
C LEU A 461 5.72 16.85 -5.08
N ASN A 462 6.69 16.88 -5.99
CA ASN A 462 8.07 16.47 -5.73
C ASN A 462 8.71 17.43 -4.72
N VAL A 463 9.43 16.88 -3.76
CA VAL A 463 10.27 17.60 -2.79
C VAL A 463 11.60 16.87 -2.64
N ASN A 464 12.60 17.54 -2.08
CA ASN A 464 13.94 16.97 -1.89
C ASN A 464 14.11 16.32 -0.51
N GLY A 465 13.00 15.94 0.12
CA GLY A 465 12.98 15.26 1.41
C GLY A 465 13.24 13.76 1.32
N SER A 466 13.63 13.20 2.46
CA SER A 466 13.97 11.79 2.62
C SER A 466 12.96 11.09 3.52
N PHE A 467 12.49 9.90 3.13
CA PHE A 467 11.66 9.06 3.99
C PHE A 467 12.54 8.16 4.86
N THR A 468 12.39 8.26 6.17
CA THR A 468 13.17 7.44 7.11
C THR A 468 12.38 7.06 8.35
N PHE A 469 12.90 6.10 9.12
CA PHE A 469 12.38 5.80 10.45
C PHE A 469 12.56 6.99 11.38
N ILE A 470 11.61 7.17 12.30
CA ILE A 470 11.72 8.11 13.40
C ILE A 470 11.99 7.30 14.67
N ILE A 471 13.02 7.66 15.43
CA ILE A 471 13.48 6.93 16.62
C ILE A 471 13.83 7.89 17.76
N PRO A 472 13.73 7.43 19.02
CA PRO A 472 14.10 8.24 20.18
C PRO A 472 15.62 8.43 20.30
N ASP A 473 16.03 9.28 21.24
CA ASP A 473 17.42 9.48 21.63
C ASP A 473 17.91 8.23 22.40
N LEU A 474 18.52 7.31 21.66
CA LEU A 474 19.06 6.05 22.18
C LEU A 474 20.27 6.23 23.09
N TYR A 475 20.97 7.38 22.99
CA TYR A 475 22.03 7.73 23.93
C TYR A 475 21.43 8.00 25.30
N SER A 476 20.41 8.86 25.37
CA SER A 476 19.70 9.18 26.60
C SER A 476 19.04 7.94 27.23
N PHE A 477 18.49 7.06 26.39
CA PHE A 477 17.96 5.78 26.85
C PHE A 477 19.05 4.85 27.42
N SER A 478 20.21 4.76 26.76
CA SER A 478 21.32 3.94 27.27
C SER A 478 21.87 4.52 28.59
N GLU A 479 22.03 5.83 28.71
CA GLU A 479 22.42 6.46 29.99
C GLU A 479 21.43 6.12 31.11
N TYR A 480 20.12 6.12 30.81
CA TYR A 480 19.10 5.70 31.75
C TYR A 480 19.26 4.23 32.17
N LEU A 481 19.43 3.30 31.22
CA LEU A 481 19.57 1.87 31.52
C LEU A 481 20.83 1.53 32.32
N PHE A 482 21.98 2.12 31.98
CA PHE A 482 23.28 1.74 32.55
C PHE A 482 23.66 2.56 33.79
N LYS A 483 23.17 3.80 33.91
CA LYS A 483 23.54 4.73 35.01
C LYS A 483 22.36 5.12 35.89
N GLY A 484 21.16 4.66 35.56
CA GLY A 484 19.92 4.95 36.30
C GLY A 484 19.41 6.38 36.16
N LYS A 485 20.01 7.20 35.27
CA LYS A 485 19.62 8.58 35.01
C LYS A 485 19.71 8.90 33.53
N ALA A 486 18.62 9.42 32.99
CA ALA A 486 18.58 9.94 31.63
C ALA A 486 19.52 11.14 31.48
N LYS A 487 20.22 11.21 30.36
CA LYS A 487 21.00 12.38 29.97
C LYS A 487 20.76 12.66 28.48
N PRO A 488 20.02 13.72 28.13
CA PRO A 488 19.72 14.03 26.74
C PRO A 488 21.00 14.33 25.96
N LEU A 489 21.13 13.74 24.77
CA LEU A 489 22.15 14.11 23.78
C LEU A 489 21.63 15.20 22.82
N LEU A 490 20.32 15.18 22.58
CA LEU A 490 19.58 16.17 21.81
C LEU A 490 18.70 17.02 22.74
N ASN A 491 18.76 18.33 22.59
CA ASN A 491 17.82 19.25 23.24
C ASN A 491 16.40 19.10 22.67
N GLU A 492 15.38 19.65 23.35
CA GLU A 492 13.96 19.53 22.94
C GLU A 492 13.70 19.94 21.47
N ASP A 493 14.36 21.00 21.02
CA ASP A 493 14.25 21.56 19.66
C ASP A 493 15.24 20.98 18.64
N GLU A 494 16.08 20.04 19.08
CA GLU A 494 17.08 19.40 18.24
C GLU A 494 16.64 18.02 17.77
N VAL A 495 17.08 17.68 16.57
CA VAL A 495 16.99 16.34 15.99
C VAL A 495 18.32 16.02 15.31
N TYR A 496 18.57 14.74 15.05
CA TYR A 496 19.66 14.34 14.17
C TYR A 496 19.15 13.45 13.04
N CYS A 497 19.45 13.84 11.82
CA CYS A 497 19.23 13.05 10.62
C CYS A 497 20.42 13.21 9.69
N LYS A 498 21.25 12.17 9.64
CA LYS A 498 22.45 12.08 8.81
C LYS A 498 22.24 12.42 7.33
N MET A 499 21.02 12.22 6.81
CA MET A 499 20.68 12.45 5.40
C MET A 499 20.53 13.93 5.04
N HIS A 500 20.53 14.82 6.03
CA HIS A 500 20.35 16.25 5.86
C HIS A 500 21.47 17.01 6.56
N ASP A 501 21.85 18.15 5.99
CA ASP A 501 22.82 19.04 6.61
C ASP A 501 22.22 19.72 7.85
N GLU A 502 23.08 20.32 8.68
CA GLU A 502 22.65 21.08 9.86
C GLU A 502 21.78 22.27 9.46
N GLY A 503 20.73 22.53 10.23
CA GLY A 503 19.78 23.61 9.95
C GLY A 503 18.32 23.22 10.17
N ARG A 504 17.40 24.09 9.75
CA ARG A 504 15.96 23.91 9.95
C ARG A 504 15.42 22.76 9.10
N VAL A 505 14.66 21.87 9.75
CA VAL A 505 14.01 20.73 9.10
C VAL A 505 12.52 20.68 9.39
N GLY A 506 11.75 20.19 8.42
CA GLY A 506 10.32 19.89 8.54
C GLY A 506 10.08 18.39 8.57
N ILE A 507 9.39 17.89 9.59
CA ILE A 507 9.18 16.47 9.85
C ILE A 507 7.68 16.17 9.67
N LEU A 508 7.38 15.32 8.69
CA LEU A 508 6.02 15.11 8.23
C LEU A 508 5.63 13.63 8.27
N ARG A 509 4.56 13.31 9.01
CA ARG A 509 3.95 11.98 9.05
C ARG A 509 2.69 11.94 8.19
N ALA A 510 2.40 10.78 7.60
CA ALA A 510 1.12 10.50 6.95
C ALA A 510 0.30 9.50 7.79
N PRO A 511 -1.03 9.68 7.94
CA PRO A 511 -1.83 10.80 7.43
C PRO A 511 -1.57 12.10 8.21
N HIS A 512 -1.62 13.24 7.51
CA HIS A 512 -1.57 14.57 8.11
C HIS A 512 -3.01 15.06 8.25
N LEU A 513 -3.47 15.34 9.48
CA LEU A 513 -4.89 15.57 9.76
C LEU A 513 -5.15 17.00 10.23
N SER A 514 -4.20 17.60 10.96
CA SER A 514 -4.26 18.98 11.39
C SER A 514 -3.24 19.85 10.62
N ARG A 515 -2.85 20.99 11.20
CA ARG A 515 -1.77 21.86 10.72
C ARG A 515 -0.37 21.40 11.17
N GLU A 516 -0.24 20.26 11.83
CA GLU A 516 0.98 19.84 12.51
C GLU A 516 2.23 19.67 11.61
N TRP A 517 3.06 20.69 11.50
CA TRP A 517 4.41 20.61 10.90
C TRP A 517 5.46 20.48 12.00
N GLY A 518 6.15 19.34 12.06
CA GLY A 518 7.23 19.11 13.02
C GLY A 518 8.49 19.91 12.65
N LEU A 519 8.61 21.14 13.11
CA LEU A 519 9.74 22.03 12.80
C LEU A 519 10.80 21.94 13.90
N LYS A 520 11.99 21.46 13.56
CA LYS A 520 13.12 21.25 14.48
C LYS A 520 14.43 21.65 13.83
N ASN A 521 15.51 21.70 14.62
CA ASN A 521 16.85 21.99 14.14
C ASN A 521 17.66 20.70 14.06
N ASN A 522 18.12 20.37 12.86
CA ASN A 522 19.04 19.27 12.66
C ASN A 522 20.45 19.71 13.10
N VAL A 523 21.07 18.94 14.00
CA VAL A 523 22.40 19.21 14.57
C VAL A 523 23.30 18.01 14.36
N ASP A 524 24.60 18.19 14.12
CA ASP A 524 25.48 17.04 13.91
C ASP A 524 25.72 16.23 15.21
N LYS A 525 25.31 14.95 15.19
CA LYS A 525 25.58 13.94 16.22
C LYS A 525 26.11 12.65 15.61
N SER A 526 26.76 12.75 14.45
CA SER A 526 27.29 11.62 13.68
C SER A 526 28.29 10.76 14.44
N GLU A 527 28.93 11.29 15.51
CA GLU A 527 29.76 10.51 16.41
C GLU A 527 28.98 9.40 17.15
N TYR A 528 27.74 9.70 17.56
CA TYR A 528 26.91 8.81 18.39
C TYR A 528 25.86 8.05 17.58
N PHE A 529 25.29 8.70 16.56
CA PHE A 529 24.18 8.18 15.77
C PHE A 529 24.65 7.89 14.33
N LYS A 530 24.55 6.63 13.90
CA LYS A 530 25.19 6.17 12.64
C LYS A 530 24.23 5.82 11.51
N THR A 531 22.97 5.55 11.85
CA THR A 531 21.93 5.07 10.92
C THR A 531 21.28 6.24 10.17
N ASP A 532 20.43 5.92 9.19
CA ASP A 532 19.76 6.94 8.39
C ASP A 532 18.40 7.39 8.99
N ALA A 533 17.98 6.80 10.11
CA ALA A 533 16.84 7.27 10.91
C ALA A 533 16.98 8.72 11.42
N LEU A 534 15.82 9.35 11.64
CA LEU A 534 15.69 10.62 12.36
C LEU A 534 15.63 10.33 13.86
N TYR A 535 16.65 10.76 14.58
CA TYR A 535 16.73 10.71 16.05
C TYR A 535 16.08 11.96 16.64
N VAL A 536 15.23 11.75 17.65
CA VAL A 536 14.45 12.80 18.31
C VAL A 536 14.75 12.79 19.80
N SER A 537 14.89 13.98 20.39
CA SER A 537 15.04 14.10 21.85
C SER A 537 13.90 13.43 22.60
N ASN A 538 14.23 12.69 23.67
CA ASN A 538 13.25 12.05 24.55
C ASN A 538 12.42 13.07 25.34
N GLU A 539 12.89 14.32 25.42
CA GLU A 539 12.18 15.43 26.07
C GLU A 539 11.24 16.18 25.11
N SER A 540 11.22 15.80 23.82
CA SER A 540 10.41 16.46 22.80
C SER A 540 8.97 15.94 22.76
N LEU A 541 8.00 16.86 22.65
CA LEU A 541 6.59 16.51 22.34
C LEU A 541 6.31 16.33 20.85
N LEU A 542 7.34 16.20 20.01
CA LEU A 542 7.16 15.94 18.58
C LEU A 542 6.25 14.72 18.34
N SER A 543 6.38 13.65 19.12
CA SER A 543 5.55 12.45 19.00
C SER A 543 4.05 12.74 19.21
N LYS A 544 3.70 13.72 20.05
CA LYS A 544 2.32 14.18 20.27
C LYS A 544 1.89 15.18 19.21
N LEU A 545 2.79 16.03 18.70
CA LEU A 545 2.47 16.96 17.63
C LEU A 545 2.09 16.24 16.34
N ILE A 546 2.91 15.30 15.88
CA ILE A 546 2.68 14.55 14.63
C ILE A 546 2.05 13.17 14.84
N GLN A 547 1.68 12.83 16.08
CA GLN A 547 0.96 11.59 16.45
C GLN A 547 1.66 10.31 15.95
N CYS A 548 2.92 10.14 16.33
CA CYS A 548 3.75 8.97 15.98
C CYS A 548 4.15 8.12 17.18
N ASP A 549 4.44 6.84 16.91
CA ASP A 549 5.14 5.92 17.80
C ASP A 549 6.54 5.61 17.24
N TRP A 550 7.30 4.78 17.95
CA TRP A 550 8.66 4.39 17.58
C TRP A 550 8.72 2.92 17.11
N ASP A 551 7.58 2.32 16.75
CA ASP A 551 7.44 0.88 16.49
C ASP A 551 7.74 0.45 15.04
N GLY A 552 8.17 1.42 14.22
CA GLY A 552 8.47 1.28 12.81
C GLY A 552 7.87 2.37 11.93
N ASP A 553 7.39 3.45 12.53
CA ASP A 553 6.86 4.61 11.85
C ASP A 553 7.92 5.32 11.00
N LYS A 554 7.47 5.87 9.85
CA LYS A 554 8.32 6.62 8.93
C LYS A 554 7.79 8.03 8.73
N VAL A 555 8.71 8.97 8.61
CA VAL A 555 8.45 10.38 8.36
C VAL A 555 9.17 10.84 7.11
N LEU A 556 8.62 11.84 6.44
CA LEU A 556 9.30 12.61 5.41
C LEU A 556 10.01 13.78 6.09
N VAL A 557 11.33 13.82 5.98
CA VAL A 557 12.17 14.92 6.49
C VAL A 557 12.52 15.85 5.35
N LEU A 558 12.14 17.11 5.47
CA LEU A 558 12.50 18.22 4.58
C LEU A 558 13.61 19.04 5.22
N SER A 559 14.48 19.63 4.42
CA SER A 559 15.56 20.49 4.92
C SER A 559 15.54 21.84 4.23
N GLU A 560 15.85 22.91 4.97
CA GLU A 560 15.84 24.27 4.43
C GLU A 560 16.83 24.47 3.29
N HIS A 561 17.93 23.69 3.26
CA HIS A 561 18.92 23.76 2.18
C HIS A 561 18.37 23.30 0.83
N LYS A 562 17.33 22.46 0.83
CA LYS A 562 16.77 21.83 -0.38
C LYS A 562 15.31 22.21 -0.65
N ASP A 563 14.54 22.53 0.39
CA ASP A 563 13.10 22.82 0.33
C ASP A 563 12.75 24.12 1.10
N ARG A 564 13.69 25.09 1.12
CA ARG A 564 13.61 26.36 1.86
C ARG A 564 12.22 26.99 1.87
N LYS A 565 11.67 27.24 0.69
CA LYS A 565 10.42 28.00 0.56
C LYS A 565 9.24 27.32 1.23
N LEU A 566 9.18 25.98 1.13
CA LEU A 566 8.11 25.21 1.76
C LEU A 566 8.22 25.25 3.29
N ILE A 567 9.44 25.21 3.83
CA ILE A 567 9.68 25.30 5.28
C ILE A 567 9.36 26.70 5.81
N GLU A 568 9.79 27.76 5.11
CA GLU A 568 9.44 29.15 5.47
C GLU A 568 7.92 29.36 5.54
N VAL A 569 7.19 28.86 4.54
CA VAL A 569 5.72 28.93 4.49
C VAL A 569 5.09 28.12 5.62
N ALA A 570 5.58 26.91 5.88
CA ALA A 570 5.08 26.07 6.96
C ALA A 570 5.29 26.73 8.34
N GLU A 571 6.48 27.26 8.59
CA GLU A 571 6.81 27.96 9.83
C GLU A 571 5.94 29.21 10.04
N ARG A 572 5.72 29.99 8.97
CA ARG A 572 4.79 31.12 9.00
C ARG A 572 3.37 30.69 9.37
N ASN A 573 2.85 29.62 8.76
CA ASN A 573 1.51 29.11 9.03
C ASN A 573 1.37 28.51 10.44
N MET A 574 2.41 27.85 10.96
CA MET A 574 2.46 27.33 12.33
C MET A 574 2.42 28.46 13.35
N LYS A 575 3.22 29.52 13.12
CA LYS A 575 3.31 30.68 14.00
C LYS A 575 2.03 31.53 14.00
N ASN A 576 1.47 31.80 12.82
CA ASN A 576 0.27 32.64 12.69
C ASN A 576 -0.94 32.04 13.42
N ASP A 577 -1.04 30.71 13.46
CA ASP A 577 -2.16 29.99 14.07
C ASP A 577 -1.82 29.44 15.48
N ASN A 578 -0.64 29.82 16.02
CA ASN A 578 -0.12 29.39 17.31
C ASN A 578 -0.25 27.88 17.57
N ILE A 579 0.25 27.07 16.63
CA ILE A 579 0.08 25.62 16.68
C ILE A 579 0.99 25.00 17.75
N VAL A 580 0.36 24.36 18.72
CA VAL A 580 0.98 23.54 19.77
C VAL A 580 0.49 22.09 19.69
N PRO A 581 1.14 21.11 20.34
CA PRO A 581 0.68 19.73 20.35
C PRO A 581 -0.75 19.60 20.88
N LEU A 582 -1.53 18.71 20.28
CA LEU A 582 -2.88 18.39 20.72
C LEU A 582 -2.85 17.27 21.76
N TYR A 583 -3.44 17.49 22.93
CA TYR A 583 -3.44 16.53 24.03
C TYR A 583 -4.85 16.16 24.50
N TYR A 584 -5.09 14.86 24.67
CA TYR A 584 -6.32 14.27 25.21
C TYR A 584 -6.03 12.85 25.72
N GLU A 585 -6.82 12.40 26.68
CA GLU A 585 -6.65 11.10 27.33
C GLU A 585 -7.38 9.99 26.56
N MET A 586 -6.64 8.96 26.15
CA MET A 586 -7.20 7.80 25.46
C MET A 586 -7.56 6.68 26.44
N GLU A 587 -8.72 6.04 26.23
CA GLU A 587 -9.21 4.92 27.04
C GLU A 587 -9.27 3.62 26.22
N LYS A 588 -9.21 2.49 26.92
CA LYS A 588 -9.31 1.14 26.34
C LYS A 588 -10.43 0.38 27.03
N ALA A 589 -11.18 -0.42 26.27
CA ALA A 589 -12.18 -1.31 26.85
C ALA A 589 -11.53 -2.31 27.83
N LYS A 590 -12.29 -2.68 28.86
CA LYS A 590 -11.86 -3.64 29.89
C LYS A 590 -11.54 -5.01 29.29
N ALA A 591 -10.65 -5.74 29.95
CA ALA A 591 -10.37 -7.12 29.62
C ALA A 591 -11.65 -7.97 29.80
N VAL A 592 -11.80 -8.97 28.94
CA VAL A 592 -12.87 -9.97 28.99
C VAL A 592 -12.26 -11.35 28.83
N GLU A 593 -12.98 -12.37 29.27
CA GLU A 593 -12.65 -13.76 28.97
C GLU A 593 -12.58 -13.98 27.45
N ILE A 594 -11.55 -14.68 26.99
CA ILE A 594 -11.36 -15.03 25.59
C ILE A 594 -12.06 -16.35 25.32
N ASN A 595 -13.18 -16.27 24.61
CA ASN A 595 -13.93 -17.40 24.06
C ASN A 595 -14.52 -17.00 22.69
N GLU A 596 -15.11 -17.95 21.98
CA GLU A 596 -15.61 -17.75 20.62
C GLU A 596 -16.75 -16.71 20.55
N GLU A 597 -17.57 -16.61 21.60
CA GLU A 597 -18.65 -15.63 21.70
C GLU A 597 -18.08 -14.20 21.77
N ASN A 598 -17.17 -13.97 22.70
CA ASN A 598 -16.51 -12.67 22.88
C ASN A 598 -15.64 -12.32 21.67
N ILE A 599 -15.03 -13.31 21.00
CA ILE A 599 -14.34 -13.13 19.71
C ILE A 599 -15.30 -12.57 18.65
N TYR A 600 -16.48 -13.18 18.51
CA TYR A 600 -17.47 -12.74 17.54
C TYR A 600 -18.00 -11.33 17.85
N GLU A 601 -18.42 -11.07 19.08
CA GLU A 601 -18.98 -9.75 19.45
C GLU A 601 -17.91 -8.64 19.37
N GLY A 602 -16.66 -8.92 19.73
CA GLY A 602 -15.54 -7.98 19.57
C GLY A 602 -15.26 -7.63 18.10
N LEU A 603 -15.30 -8.62 17.20
CA LEU A 603 -15.14 -8.40 15.75
C LEU A 603 -16.33 -7.66 15.15
N LYS A 604 -17.55 -8.03 15.54
CA LYS A 604 -18.80 -7.40 15.10
C LYS A 604 -18.82 -5.92 15.46
N ALA A 605 -18.50 -5.57 16.71
CA ALA A 605 -18.36 -4.19 17.14
C ALA A 605 -17.33 -3.42 16.29
N ALA A 606 -16.18 -4.04 15.99
CA ALA A 606 -15.16 -3.41 15.15
C ALA A 606 -15.55 -3.27 13.68
N PHE A 607 -16.44 -4.11 13.13
CA PHE A 607 -16.92 -3.99 11.76
C PHE A 607 -17.80 -2.76 11.50
N ASP A 608 -18.36 -2.16 12.54
CA ASP A 608 -19.19 -0.95 12.45
C ASP A 608 -18.37 0.33 12.23
N THR A 609 -17.04 0.26 12.35
CA THR A 609 -16.12 1.38 12.04
C THR A 609 -15.68 1.45 10.59
N ASN A 610 -16.12 0.51 9.75
CA ASN A 610 -15.66 0.47 8.36
C ASN A 610 -16.08 1.73 7.60
N GLY A 611 -15.08 2.58 7.30
CA GLY A 611 -15.26 3.84 6.59
C GLY A 611 -15.20 5.09 7.46
N ALA A 612 -15.26 4.98 8.79
CA ALA A 612 -15.28 6.13 9.71
C ALA A 612 -14.04 7.03 9.55
N ILE A 613 -12.83 6.45 9.59
CA ILE A 613 -11.56 7.18 9.38
C ILE A 613 -11.59 7.94 8.05
N GLY A 614 -12.02 7.28 6.97
CA GLY A 614 -12.06 7.86 5.64
C GLY A 614 -13.13 8.94 5.51
N GLU A 615 -14.24 8.82 6.24
CA GLU A 615 -15.30 9.81 6.30
C GLU A 615 -14.85 11.07 7.03
N VAL A 616 -14.33 10.93 8.26
CA VAL A 616 -13.85 12.06 9.05
C VAL A 616 -12.67 12.75 8.36
N SER A 617 -11.72 12.00 7.78
CA SER A 617 -10.61 12.57 6.98
C SER A 617 -11.12 13.36 5.75
N ASN A 618 -12.19 12.90 5.09
CA ASN A 618 -12.80 13.66 4.00
C ASN A 618 -13.48 14.93 4.53
N ASN A 619 -14.07 14.88 5.74
CA ASN A 619 -14.73 16.04 6.35
C ASN A 619 -13.70 17.11 6.77
N ILE A 620 -12.58 16.72 7.40
CA ILE A 620 -11.42 17.60 7.65
C ILE A 620 -11.00 18.30 6.35
N THR A 621 -10.93 17.54 5.27
CA THR A 621 -10.56 18.08 3.96
C THR A 621 -11.60 19.07 3.41
N LYS A 622 -12.89 18.93 3.72
CA LYS A 622 -13.92 19.93 3.38
C LYS A 622 -13.71 21.22 4.18
N VAL A 623 -13.35 21.13 5.45
CA VAL A 623 -13.04 22.29 6.29
C VAL A 623 -11.85 23.06 5.70
N TRP A 624 -10.75 22.37 5.37
CA TRP A 624 -9.58 22.97 4.72
C TRP A 624 -9.89 23.59 3.35
N GLY A 625 -10.85 23.02 2.61
CA GLY A 625 -11.25 23.53 1.30
C GLY A 625 -12.23 24.71 1.34
N SER A 626 -12.77 25.05 2.52
CA SER A 626 -13.65 26.21 2.71
C SER A 626 -12.87 27.53 2.61
N GLU A 627 -13.58 28.66 2.48
CA GLU A 627 -12.93 29.98 2.42
C GLU A 627 -12.28 30.39 3.74
N LYS A 628 -12.83 29.91 4.87
CA LYS A 628 -12.33 30.16 6.22
C LYS A 628 -12.33 28.84 7.00
N PRO A 629 -11.24 28.06 6.92
CA PRO A 629 -11.10 26.84 7.70
C PRO A 629 -11.20 27.11 9.21
N ASP A 630 -12.00 26.32 9.93
CA ASP A 630 -12.14 26.37 11.38
C ASP A 630 -11.21 25.33 12.01
N LEU A 631 -10.20 25.79 12.75
CA LEU A 631 -9.20 24.93 13.38
C LEU A 631 -9.75 24.10 14.55
N ASP A 632 -10.74 24.61 15.29
CA ASP A 632 -11.31 23.87 16.42
C ASP A 632 -12.07 22.65 15.90
N VAL A 633 -12.83 22.86 14.82
CA VAL A 633 -13.50 21.78 14.10
C VAL A 633 -12.50 20.75 13.55
N ILE A 634 -11.33 21.19 13.08
CA ILE A 634 -10.25 20.29 12.64
C ILE A 634 -9.64 19.53 13.84
N LYS A 635 -9.38 20.19 14.97
CA LYS A 635 -8.84 19.57 16.20
C LYS A 635 -9.80 18.50 16.74
N TRP A 636 -11.10 18.79 16.80
CA TRP A 636 -12.13 17.81 17.17
C TRP A 636 -12.12 16.60 16.25
N MET A 637 -12.14 16.81 14.93
CA MET A 637 -12.12 15.72 13.97
C MET A 637 -10.78 14.95 13.96
N CYS A 638 -9.66 15.60 14.27
CA CYS A 638 -8.36 14.96 14.43
C CYS A 638 -8.39 13.99 15.63
N MET A 639 -8.89 14.44 16.79
CA MET A 639 -9.14 13.60 17.95
C MET A 639 -10.04 12.41 17.59
N GLU A 640 -11.18 12.66 16.95
CA GLU A 640 -12.12 11.60 16.53
C GLU A 640 -11.45 10.55 15.63
N VAL A 641 -10.63 10.97 14.66
CA VAL A 641 -9.90 10.04 13.79
C VAL A 641 -8.92 9.19 14.60
N ASN A 642 -8.20 9.77 15.56
CA ASN A 642 -7.23 9.03 16.35
C ASN A 642 -7.90 7.96 17.23
N PHE A 643 -9.06 8.27 17.82
CA PHE A 643 -9.89 7.27 18.50
C PHE A 643 -10.42 6.18 17.54
N GLU A 644 -10.86 6.54 16.33
CA GLU A 644 -11.35 5.58 15.33
C GLU A 644 -10.24 4.66 14.77
N ILE A 645 -8.99 5.15 14.67
CA ILE A 645 -7.82 4.34 14.28
C ILE A 645 -7.57 3.23 15.31
N ASP A 646 -7.65 3.59 16.58
CA ASP A 646 -7.38 2.69 17.69
C ASP A 646 -8.59 1.83 18.10
N PHE A 647 -9.81 2.24 17.75
CA PHE A 647 -11.04 1.50 18.04
C PHE A 647 -10.96 0.03 17.62
N ALA A 648 -10.32 -0.26 16.49
CA ALA A 648 -10.12 -1.63 16.01
C ALA A 648 -9.41 -2.54 17.04
N LYS A 649 -8.63 -1.97 17.97
CA LYS A 649 -7.93 -2.67 19.05
C LYS A 649 -8.51 -2.34 20.44
N THR A 650 -9.05 -1.14 20.64
CA THR A 650 -9.46 -0.64 21.97
C THR A 650 -10.95 -0.81 22.22
N LEU A 651 -11.78 -0.93 21.17
CA LEU A 651 -13.25 -0.97 21.22
C LEU A 651 -13.90 0.20 21.97
N PHE A 652 -13.18 1.32 22.10
CA PHE A 652 -13.67 2.53 22.78
C PHE A 652 -13.96 3.64 21.78
N ARG A 653 -15.20 4.14 21.76
CA ARG A 653 -15.67 5.17 20.82
C ARG A 653 -16.16 6.41 21.56
N LEU A 654 -15.79 7.58 21.04
CA LEU A 654 -16.30 8.85 21.54
C LEU A 654 -17.78 9.04 21.18
N THR A 655 -18.48 9.77 22.03
CA THR A 655 -19.83 10.27 21.76
C THR A 655 -19.76 11.77 21.55
N ARG A 656 -20.09 12.23 20.34
CA ARG A 656 -20.03 13.65 20.00
C ARG A 656 -21.19 14.41 20.66
N PRO A 657 -20.93 15.52 21.39
CA PRO A 657 -21.97 16.38 21.93
C PRO A 657 -22.81 17.10 20.85
N PRO A 658 -24.09 17.44 21.11
CA PRO A 658 -24.95 18.10 20.13
C PRO A 658 -24.41 19.42 19.57
N HIS A 659 -23.82 20.27 20.44
CA HIS A 659 -23.31 21.58 20.02
C HIS A 659 -22.10 21.48 19.06
N VAL A 660 -21.24 20.47 19.25
CA VAL A 660 -20.14 20.15 18.33
C VAL A 660 -20.69 19.62 17.02
N ASP A 661 -21.69 18.74 17.09
CA ASP A 661 -22.29 18.14 15.92
C ASP A 661 -22.96 19.17 15.01
N GLU A 662 -23.62 20.19 15.58
CA GLU A 662 -24.16 21.32 14.83
C GLU A 662 -23.08 22.06 14.02
N LYS A 663 -21.96 22.44 14.66
CA LYS A 663 -20.83 23.09 13.98
C LYS A 663 -20.21 22.20 12.90
N VAL A 664 -19.95 20.93 13.22
CA VAL A 664 -19.36 19.97 12.26
C VAL A 664 -20.28 19.77 11.05
N LYS A 665 -21.60 19.73 11.24
CA LYS A 665 -22.60 19.57 10.15
C LYS A 665 -22.57 20.69 9.12
N GLU A 666 -22.14 21.90 9.48
CA GLU A 666 -21.97 23.00 8.52
C GLU A 666 -21.01 22.61 7.39
N TYR A 667 -19.92 21.91 7.73
CA TYR A 667 -18.91 21.45 6.78
C TYR A 667 -19.22 20.07 6.18
N VAL A 668 -19.80 19.15 6.95
CA VAL A 668 -20.08 17.77 6.47
C VAL A 668 -21.04 17.77 5.28
N ASN A 669 -21.99 18.71 5.22
CA ASN A 669 -22.95 18.81 4.12
C ASN A 669 -22.34 19.37 2.82
N MET A 670 -21.13 19.94 2.87
CA MET A 670 -20.41 20.39 1.69
C MET A 670 -19.93 19.20 0.84
N LYS A 671 -19.78 19.43 -0.47
CA LYS A 671 -19.10 18.50 -1.37
C LYS A 671 -17.59 18.55 -1.10
N LEU A 672 -16.88 17.57 -1.64
CA LEU A 672 -15.42 17.55 -1.58
C LEU A 672 -14.81 18.79 -2.27
N PRO A 673 -13.60 19.23 -1.88
CA PRO A 673 -12.89 20.30 -2.56
C PRO A 673 -12.73 20.06 -4.07
N TYR A 674 -12.66 21.15 -4.82
CA TYR A 674 -12.63 21.15 -6.28
C TYR A 674 -11.53 20.26 -6.90
N TYR A 675 -10.33 20.24 -6.31
CA TYR A 675 -9.22 19.42 -6.81
C TYR A 675 -9.52 17.91 -6.82
N PHE A 676 -10.48 17.39 -6.03
CA PHE A 676 -10.85 15.96 -6.07
C PHE A 676 -11.44 15.49 -7.40
N LYS A 677 -11.83 16.41 -8.30
CA LYS A 677 -12.22 16.05 -9.67
C LYS A 677 -11.08 15.35 -10.44
N TYR A 678 -9.83 15.57 -10.02
CA TYR A 678 -8.62 14.97 -10.58
C TYR A 678 -8.25 13.62 -9.95
N ASP A 679 -8.76 13.30 -8.74
CA ASP A 679 -8.47 12.05 -8.04
C ASP A 679 -9.24 10.87 -8.67
N LYS A 680 -8.48 9.93 -9.24
CA LYS A 680 -9.02 8.71 -9.88
C LYS A 680 -9.77 7.80 -8.89
N ARG A 681 -9.47 7.84 -7.59
CA ARG A 681 -10.10 7.01 -6.56
C ARG A 681 -11.53 7.46 -6.26
N LYS A 682 -11.77 8.78 -6.31
CA LYS A 682 -13.11 9.36 -6.11
C LYS A 682 -13.94 9.36 -7.40
N ASN A 683 -13.29 9.21 -8.56
CA ASN A 683 -13.92 9.11 -9.86
C ASN A 683 -14.46 7.69 -10.13
N LYS A 684 -15.77 7.55 -10.40
CA LYS A 684 -16.42 6.25 -10.62
C LYS A 684 -16.46 5.90 -12.10
N LYS A 685 -15.90 4.76 -12.48
CA LYS A 685 -16.02 4.23 -13.85
C LYS A 685 -17.35 3.49 -14.00
N VAL A 686 -18.21 3.97 -14.89
CA VAL A 686 -19.47 3.33 -15.27
C VAL A 686 -19.39 2.98 -16.75
N GLY A 687 -19.06 1.72 -17.04
CA GLY A 687 -18.78 1.27 -18.41
C GLY A 687 -17.53 1.95 -18.99
N ARG A 688 -17.67 2.62 -20.15
CA ARG A 688 -16.60 3.40 -20.78
C ARG A 688 -16.50 4.85 -20.27
N VAL A 689 -17.45 5.29 -19.44
CA VAL A 689 -17.53 6.69 -18.96
C VAL A 689 -16.95 6.78 -17.55
N VAL A 690 -16.17 7.83 -17.29
CA VAL A 690 -15.68 8.18 -15.95
C VAL A 690 -16.56 9.29 -15.41
N LYS A 691 -17.36 9.01 -14.39
CA LYS A 691 -18.12 10.01 -13.65
C LYS A 691 -17.18 10.66 -12.64
N LYS A 692 -16.90 11.95 -12.85
CA LYS A 692 -16.08 12.72 -11.93
C LYS A 692 -16.72 12.81 -10.55
N ALA A 693 -15.89 12.95 -9.51
CA ALA A 693 -16.33 13.29 -8.17
C ALA A 693 -17.21 14.55 -8.23
N LYS A 694 -18.27 14.58 -7.43
CA LYS A 694 -19.01 15.82 -7.19
C LYS A 694 -18.16 16.66 -6.24
N THR A 695 -17.80 17.85 -6.66
CA THR A 695 -16.98 18.77 -5.89
C THR A 695 -17.66 20.11 -5.78
N GLU A 696 -17.22 20.94 -4.84
CA GLU A 696 -17.55 22.36 -4.85
C GLU A 696 -16.91 23.08 -6.03
N GLU A 697 -17.34 24.33 -6.21
CA GLU A 697 -16.70 25.28 -7.12
C GLU A 697 -15.27 25.57 -6.67
N LYS A 698 -14.47 26.10 -7.60
CA LYS A 698 -13.06 26.36 -7.34
C LYS A 698 -12.93 27.53 -6.36
N THR A 699 -12.46 27.25 -5.15
CA THR A 699 -12.08 28.26 -4.14
C THR A 699 -10.61 28.65 -4.27
N ASN A 700 -10.17 29.68 -3.53
CA ASN A 700 -8.78 30.12 -3.50
C ASN A 700 -7.85 29.28 -2.59
N SER A 701 -8.31 28.13 -2.09
CA SER A 701 -7.47 27.23 -1.26
C SER A 701 -6.18 26.86 -2.00
N THR A 702 -5.09 26.68 -1.25
CA THR A 702 -3.74 26.40 -1.77
C THR A 702 -3.70 25.27 -2.79
N VAL A 703 -4.38 24.14 -2.53
CA VAL A 703 -4.38 23.00 -3.46
C VAL A 703 -5.22 23.27 -4.72
N ASN A 704 -6.32 24.05 -4.63
CA ASN A 704 -7.14 24.37 -5.80
C ASN A 704 -6.39 25.24 -6.83
N ARG A 705 -5.52 26.14 -6.36
CA ARG A 705 -4.70 27.02 -7.22
C ARG A 705 -3.69 26.26 -8.08
N LEU A 706 -3.29 25.04 -7.69
CA LEU A 706 -2.41 24.20 -8.50
C LEU A 706 -2.97 23.82 -9.87
N GLU A 707 -4.29 23.92 -10.10
CA GLU A 707 -4.83 23.72 -11.45
C GLU A 707 -4.21 24.69 -12.48
N ASP A 708 -3.97 25.94 -12.06
CA ASP A 708 -3.47 27.01 -12.94
C ASP A 708 -1.95 26.99 -13.04
N ILE A 709 -1.27 26.60 -11.96
CA ILE A 709 0.19 26.52 -11.88
C ILE A 709 0.74 25.29 -12.63
N ILE A 710 0.07 24.13 -12.53
CA ILE A 710 0.59 22.88 -13.09
C ILE A 710 0.41 22.82 -14.62
N PRO A 711 1.51 22.78 -15.39
CA PRO A 711 1.44 22.80 -16.85
C PRO A 711 0.89 21.48 -17.42
N ASN A 712 0.35 21.54 -18.63
CA ASN A 712 -0.10 20.36 -19.36
C ASN A 712 0.16 20.48 -20.87
N LYS A 713 1.43 20.29 -21.27
CA LYS A 713 1.87 20.34 -22.67
C LYS A 713 1.65 19.00 -23.38
N ASN A 714 1.29 19.03 -24.66
CA ASN A 714 1.21 17.82 -25.49
C ASN A 714 2.59 17.15 -25.64
N ILE A 715 2.62 15.82 -25.68
CA ILE A 715 3.86 15.07 -25.93
C ILE A 715 4.11 14.99 -27.44
N TYR A 716 5.28 15.43 -27.89
CA TYR A 716 5.73 15.27 -29.28
C TYR A 716 6.79 14.17 -29.37
N PHE A 717 6.37 12.94 -29.69
CA PHE A 717 7.27 11.77 -29.79
C PHE A 717 8.26 11.82 -30.99
N ARG A 718 8.43 12.95 -31.68
CA ARG A 718 9.25 13.03 -32.90
C ARG A 718 10.74 12.96 -32.51
N LYS A 719 11.37 11.81 -32.80
CA LYS A 719 12.81 11.49 -32.66
C LYS A 719 13.38 11.29 -31.24
N VAL A 720 12.58 10.80 -30.29
CA VAL A 720 13.03 10.71 -28.89
C VAL A 720 14.04 9.57 -28.62
N SER A 721 13.92 8.40 -29.26
CA SER A 721 14.79 7.25 -28.98
C SER A 721 15.81 6.91 -30.07
N GLY A 722 15.92 7.72 -31.13
CA GLY A 722 16.70 7.37 -32.32
C GLY A 722 16.18 6.10 -33.01
N GLY A 723 16.59 5.88 -34.26
CA GLY A 723 16.28 4.62 -34.96
C GLY A 723 14.78 4.31 -35.23
N LYS A 724 14.55 3.14 -35.83
CA LYS A 724 13.23 2.57 -36.09
C LYS A 724 13.07 1.33 -35.21
N PHE A 725 11.95 1.24 -34.50
CA PHE A 725 11.62 0.04 -33.75
C PHE A 725 11.36 -1.15 -34.68
N ASP A 726 12.04 -2.26 -34.43
CA ASP A 726 11.83 -3.54 -35.09
C ASP A 726 11.40 -4.58 -34.06
N TYR A 727 10.10 -4.93 -34.05
CA TYR A 727 9.56 -5.89 -33.10
C TYR A 727 10.19 -7.29 -33.23
N ARG A 728 10.77 -7.63 -34.38
CA ARG A 728 11.44 -8.92 -34.61
C ARG A 728 12.69 -9.07 -33.74
N MET A 729 13.21 -7.98 -33.18
CA MET A 729 14.25 -8.01 -32.15
C MET A 729 13.77 -8.67 -30.86
N LEU A 730 12.47 -8.69 -30.60
CA LEU A 730 11.87 -9.34 -29.44
C LEU A 730 11.66 -10.86 -29.65
N MET A 731 11.76 -11.34 -30.89
CA MET A 731 11.44 -12.72 -31.27
C MET A 731 12.70 -13.57 -31.47
N ARG A 732 12.67 -14.85 -31.11
CA ARG A 732 13.81 -15.75 -31.37
C ARG A 732 13.89 -16.17 -32.83
N LYS A 733 12.77 -16.57 -33.42
CA LYS A 733 12.66 -17.05 -34.81
C LYS A 733 12.49 -15.88 -35.78
N LYS A 734 13.18 -15.94 -36.92
CA LYS A 734 13.09 -14.90 -37.97
C LYS A 734 11.76 -14.92 -38.74
N LYS A 735 11.12 -16.09 -38.78
CA LYS A 735 9.81 -16.33 -39.39
C LYS A 735 9.02 -17.18 -38.42
N VAL A 736 7.78 -16.79 -38.16
CA VAL A 736 6.89 -17.48 -37.25
C VAL A 736 5.61 -17.76 -38.00
N GLN A 737 5.20 -19.02 -37.98
CA GLN A 737 3.88 -19.41 -38.41
C GLN A 737 2.96 -19.27 -37.20
N ILE A 738 1.93 -18.45 -37.32
CA ILE A 738 0.95 -18.26 -36.25
C ILE A 738 0.07 -19.50 -36.19
N ASN A 739 -0.06 -20.06 -35.00
CA ASN A 739 -1.12 -21.01 -34.68
C ASN A 739 -2.33 -20.22 -34.16
N ASP A 740 -3.43 -20.23 -34.92
CA ASP A 740 -4.66 -19.52 -34.56
C ASP A 740 -5.23 -19.98 -33.21
N GLU A 741 -5.06 -21.26 -32.85
CA GLU A 741 -5.50 -21.80 -31.56
C GLU A 741 -4.84 -21.09 -30.37
N VAL A 742 -3.53 -20.78 -30.49
CA VAL A 742 -2.78 -20.03 -29.47
C VAL A 742 -3.32 -18.61 -29.35
N ILE A 743 -3.60 -17.95 -30.48
CA ILE A 743 -4.10 -16.57 -30.52
C ILE A 743 -5.53 -16.48 -29.99
N GLU A 744 -6.41 -17.39 -30.39
CA GLU A 744 -7.79 -17.47 -29.91
C GLU A 744 -7.83 -17.73 -28.41
N LYS A 745 -7.03 -18.69 -27.91
CA LYS A 745 -6.90 -18.95 -26.48
C LYS A 745 -6.36 -17.74 -25.73
N TYR A 746 -5.32 -17.07 -26.23
CA TYR A 746 -4.80 -15.84 -25.62
C TYR A 746 -5.87 -14.75 -25.54
N ASN A 747 -6.60 -14.51 -26.64
CA ASN A 747 -7.64 -13.49 -26.70
C ASN A 747 -8.83 -13.81 -25.77
N SER A 748 -9.20 -15.09 -25.66
CA SER A 748 -10.19 -15.58 -24.71
C SER A 748 -9.75 -15.31 -23.26
N LEU A 749 -8.57 -15.77 -22.87
CA LEU A 749 -8.03 -15.58 -21.52
C LEU A 749 -7.84 -14.10 -21.18
N ASN A 750 -7.39 -13.28 -22.13
CA ASN A 750 -7.19 -11.85 -21.93
C ASN A 750 -8.53 -11.10 -21.69
N LYS A 751 -9.65 -11.61 -22.20
CA LYS A 751 -10.99 -11.09 -21.88
C LYS A 751 -11.39 -11.43 -20.44
N GLU A 752 -11.04 -12.61 -19.95
CA GLU A 752 -11.30 -13.08 -18.57
C GLU A 752 -10.45 -12.38 -17.51
N LYS A 753 -9.41 -11.65 -17.90
CA LYS A 753 -8.51 -10.89 -16.99
C LYS A 753 -9.23 -10.07 -15.92
N LYS A 754 -10.41 -9.51 -16.24
CA LYS A 754 -11.20 -8.73 -15.27
C LYS A 754 -11.80 -9.59 -14.16
N ASP A 755 -12.05 -10.85 -14.42
CA ASP A 755 -12.68 -11.78 -13.48
C ASP A 755 -11.66 -12.29 -12.45
N PHE A 756 -10.38 -12.34 -12.82
CA PHE A 756 -9.24 -12.59 -11.91
C PHE A 756 -8.87 -11.36 -11.08
N ILE A 757 -9.15 -10.14 -11.58
CA ILE A 757 -8.84 -8.88 -10.91
C ILE A 757 -10.12 -8.35 -10.26
N LYS A 758 -10.50 -8.91 -9.10
CA LYS A 758 -11.60 -8.37 -8.29
C LYS A 758 -11.32 -6.89 -7.97
N VAL A 759 -12.33 -6.04 -8.16
CA VAL A 759 -12.26 -4.56 -8.10
C VAL A 759 -12.32 -4.03 -6.65
N ASP A 760 -11.74 -4.75 -5.69
CA ASP A 760 -11.50 -4.19 -4.34
C ASP A 760 -10.03 -3.76 -4.22
N ASP A 761 -9.79 -2.77 -3.36
CA ASP A 761 -8.69 -1.78 -3.36
C ASP A 761 -7.24 -2.24 -3.64
N ASN A 762 -6.95 -3.53 -3.68
CA ASN A 762 -5.65 -4.10 -4.02
C ASN A 762 -5.63 -4.77 -5.41
N LYS A 763 -5.67 -3.93 -6.46
CA LYS A 763 -5.55 -4.31 -7.89
C LYS A 763 -4.35 -5.21 -8.26
N LYS A 764 -3.36 -5.36 -7.38
CA LYS A 764 -2.12 -6.11 -7.63
C LYS A 764 -2.23 -7.62 -7.34
N LYS A 765 -3.04 -8.06 -6.36
CA LYS A 765 -2.94 -9.41 -5.78
C LYS A 765 -3.37 -10.57 -6.70
N GLY A 766 -4.34 -10.37 -7.61
CA GLY A 766 -4.76 -11.42 -8.57
C GLY A 766 -4.01 -11.39 -9.91
N LYS A 767 -3.23 -10.33 -10.17
CA LYS A 767 -2.63 -10.08 -11.49
C LYS A 767 -1.47 -11.01 -11.80
N GLN A 768 -0.65 -11.34 -10.80
CA GLN A 768 0.49 -12.25 -10.97
C GLN A 768 0.04 -13.70 -11.23
N TYR A 769 -0.89 -14.21 -10.42
CA TYR A 769 -1.48 -15.52 -10.64
C TYR A 769 -2.12 -15.63 -12.04
N PHE A 770 -2.84 -14.60 -12.49
CA PHE A 770 -3.42 -14.56 -13.83
C PHE A 770 -2.36 -14.74 -14.94
N TYR A 771 -1.20 -14.09 -14.82
CA TYR A 771 -0.12 -14.24 -15.81
C TYR A 771 0.52 -15.62 -15.80
N LYS A 772 0.73 -16.21 -14.61
CA LYS A 772 1.19 -17.61 -14.49
C LYS A 772 0.17 -18.56 -15.13
N TYR A 773 -1.11 -18.33 -14.88
CA TYR A 773 -2.21 -19.11 -15.47
C TYR A 773 -2.24 -19.00 -17.00
N VAL A 774 -2.14 -17.78 -17.55
CA VAL A 774 -2.10 -17.57 -19.01
C VAL A 774 -0.89 -18.28 -19.64
N LYS A 775 0.29 -18.16 -19.03
CA LYS A 775 1.50 -18.87 -19.47
C LYS A 775 1.25 -20.38 -19.49
N GLY A 776 0.76 -20.95 -18.40
CA GLY A 776 0.49 -22.38 -18.28
C GLY A 776 -0.54 -22.91 -19.29
N GLU A 777 -1.65 -22.19 -19.51
CA GLU A 777 -2.68 -22.60 -20.48
C GLU A 777 -2.19 -22.56 -21.93
N LEU A 778 -1.36 -21.58 -22.29
CA LEU A 778 -0.82 -21.50 -23.65
C LEU A 778 0.28 -22.55 -23.87
N LEU A 779 1.05 -22.89 -22.83
CA LEU A 779 2.06 -23.95 -22.89
C LEU A 779 1.45 -25.37 -23.01
N LYS A 780 0.17 -25.55 -22.72
CA LYS A 780 -0.54 -26.81 -23.03
C LYS A 780 -0.77 -27.01 -24.52
N ILE A 781 -0.86 -25.91 -25.28
CA ILE A 781 -1.05 -25.95 -26.74
C ILE A 781 0.30 -26.09 -27.44
N ASP A 782 1.29 -25.27 -27.05
CA ASP A 782 2.68 -25.41 -27.49
C ASP A 782 3.63 -25.39 -26.27
N PRO A 783 4.24 -26.53 -25.91
CA PRO A 783 5.13 -26.64 -24.76
C PRO A 783 6.37 -25.76 -24.81
N ASN A 784 6.71 -25.20 -25.98
CA ASN A 784 7.88 -24.35 -26.13
C ASN A 784 7.52 -22.87 -25.85
N PRO A 785 7.97 -22.30 -24.71
CA PRO A 785 7.64 -20.91 -24.35
C PRO A 785 8.16 -19.88 -25.36
N VAL A 786 9.24 -20.19 -26.08
CA VAL A 786 9.80 -19.31 -27.11
C VAL A 786 8.87 -19.24 -28.30
N ASN A 787 8.31 -20.38 -28.74
CA ASN A 787 7.37 -20.40 -29.87
C ASN A 787 6.11 -19.58 -29.57
N VAL A 788 5.53 -19.78 -28.39
CA VAL A 788 4.33 -19.05 -27.96
C VAL A 788 4.61 -17.55 -27.89
N ALA A 789 5.71 -17.15 -27.24
CA ALA A 789 6.10 -15.75 -27.16
C ALA A 789 6.28 -15.13 -28.55
N ASP A 790 6.98 -15.81 -29.45
CA ASP A 790 7.21 -15.42 -30.84
C ASP A 790 5.89 -15.23 -31.62
N MET A 791 4.94 -16.17 -31.50
CA MET A 791 3.61 -16.06 -32.14
C MET A 791 2.82 -14.86 -31.61
N LEU A 792 2.81 -14.66 -30.29
CA LEU A 792 2.12 -13.53 -29.67
C LEU A 792 2.76 -12.19 -30.02
N ILE A 793 4.09 -12.14 -30.18
CA ILE A 793 4.78 -10.93 -30.64
C ILE A 793 4.39 -10.61 -32.09
N GLU A 794 4.45 -11.59 -32.99
CA GLU A 794 4.07 -11.40 -34.41
C GLU A 794 2.62 -10.91 -34.51
N TYR A 795 1.71 -11.51 -33.75
CA TYR A 795 0.32 -11.09 -33.69
C TYR A 795 0.14 -9.67 -33.11
N LEU A 796 0.67 -9.39 -31.91
CA LEU A 796 0.38 -8.15 -31.19
C LEU A 796 1.17 -6.93 -31.68
N TYR A 797 2.36 -7.12 -32.25
CA TYR A 797 3.20 -6.04 -32.78
C TYR A 797 3.11 -5.92 -34.31
N GLY A 798 2.99 -7.03 -35.04
CA GLY A 798 2.97 -7.05 -36.50
C GLY A 798 1.56 -6.89 -37.09
N ILE A 799 0.63 -7.75 -36.68
CA ILE A 799 -0.70 -7.85 -37.29
C ILE A 799 -1.69 -6.88 -36.67
N GLU A 800 -1.92 -6.97 -35.36
CA GLU A 800 -2.93 -6.14 -34.67
C GLU A 800 -2.40 -4.72 -34.38
N ASP A 801 -1.08 -4.58 -34.22
CA ASP A 801 -0.43 -3.37 -33.70
C ASP A 801 -1.17 -2.86 -32.43
N SER A 802 -1.27 -3.73 -31.42
CA SER A 802 -2.09 -3.48 -30.25
C SER A 802 -1.50 -2.41 -29.34
N ALA A 803 -2.35 -1.54 -28.79
CA ALA A 803 -1.95 -0.57 -27.76
C ALA A 803 -1.94 -1.17 -26.35
N TYR A 804 -2.22 -2.48 -26.19
CA TYR A 804 -2.35 -3.14 -24.89
C TYR A 804 -1.62 -4.48 -24.89
N LYS A 805 -0.39 -4.50 -24.39
CA LYS A 805 0.50 -5.69 -24.41
C LYS A 805 0.89 -6.18 -23.02
N ASP A 806 0.15 -5.77 -21.97
CA ASP A 806 0.54 -6.04 -20.59
C ASP A 806 0.37 -7.50 -20.15
N THR A 807 -0.49 -8.28 -20.82
CA THR A 807 -0.62 -9.73 -20.60
C THR A 807 0.53 -10.51 -21.24
N LEU A 808 0.96 -10.13 -22.45
CA LEU A 808 2.16 -10.68 -23.10
C LEU A 808 3.39 -10.51 -22.20
N TRP A 809 3.71 -9.26 -21.84
CA TRP A 809 4.88 -8.96 -21.00
C TRP A 809 4.78 -9.58 -19.61
N GLY A 810 3.58 -9.68 -19.04
CA GLY A 810 3.36 -10.32 -17.74
C GLY A 810 3.57 -11.83 -17.76
N SER A 811 3.28 -12.51 -18.88
CA SER A 811 3.28 -13.98 -18.97
C SER A 811 4.56 -14.54 -19.60
N PHE A 812 5.16 -13.83 -20.57
CA PHE A 812 6.34 -14.27 -21.33
C PHE A 812 7.49 -13.26 -21.30
N GLY A 813 7.45 -12.26 -20.41
CA GLY A 813 8.46 -11.20 -20.34
C GLY A 813 9.90 -11.69 -20.28
N GLU A 814 10.18 -12.69 -19.43
CA GLU A 814 11.52 -13.31 -19.30
C GLU A 814 11.98 -13.97 -20.61
N THR A 815 11.08 -14.66 -21.30
CA THR A 815 11.37 -15.28 -22.60
C THR A 815 11.71 -14.24 -23.66
N ILE A 816 10.99 -13.12 -23.64
CA ILE A 816 11.21 -11.98 -24.55
C ILE A 816 12.55 -11.31 -24.24
N GLU A 817 12.84 -11.08 -22.96
CA GLU A 817 14.09 -10.51 -22.47
C GLU A 817 15.30 -11.34 -22.92
N TYR A 818 15.25 -12.66 -22.70
CA TYR A 818 16.29 -13.58 -23.14
C TYR A 818 16.48 -13.58 -24.67
N SER A 819 15.38 -13.56 -25.42
CA SER A 819 15.43 -13.53 -26.89
C SER A 819 16.04 -12.22 -27.40
N LEU A 820 15.66 -11.10 -26.79
CA LEU A 820 16.18 -9.78 -27.10
C LEU A 820 17.70 -9.69 -26.80
N GLU A 821 18.14 -10.16 -25.63
CA GLU A 821 19.56 -10.13 -25.26
C GLU A 821 20.42 -10.86 -26.30
N LYS A 822 19.97 -12.04 -26.76
CA LYS A 822 20.67 -12.79 -27.81
C LYS A 822 20.64 -12.09 -29.16
N ASN A 823 19.48 -11.54 -29.55
CA ASN A 823 19.35 -10.85 -30.82
C ASN A 823 20.19 -9.58 -30.89
N LEU A 824 20.36 -8.87 -29.78
CA LEU A 824 21.22 -7.68 -29.71
C LEU A 824 22.70 -8.02 -29.93
N LYS A 825 23.16 -9.22 -29.51
CA LYS A 825 24.52 -9.71 -29.82
C LYS A 825 24.72 -9.99 -31.32
N GLU A 826 23.65 -10.35 -32.03
CA GLU A 826 23.65 -10.62 -33.49
C GLU A 826 23.23 -9.41 -34.34
N ALA A 827 22.89 -8.27 -33.72
CA ALA A 827 22.31 -7.13 -34.41
C ALA A 827 23.35 -6.35 -35.22
N CYS A 828 22.92 -5.81 -36.36
CA CYS A 828 23.67 -4.79 -37.09
C CYS A 828 23.11 -3.40 -36.80
N GLU A 829 23.96 -2.40 -36.85
CA GLU A 829 23.56 -1.00 -36.81
C GLU A 829 23.29 -0.49 -38.23
N CYS A 830 22.18 0.21 -38.43
CA CYS A 830 21.82 0.77 -39.73
C CYS A 830 22.68 1.99 -40.07
N GLU A 831 23.39 1.97 -41.21
CA GLU A 831 24.26 3.08 -41.66
C GLU A 831 23.52 4.41 -41.96
N VAL A 832 22.18 4.42 -41.88
CA VAL A 832 21.36 5.59 -42.19
C VAL A 832 20.67 6.18 -40.97
N CYS A 833 20.10 5.35 -40.10
CA CYS A 833 19.31 5.79 -38.95
C CYS A 833 19.83 5.28 -37.61
N ASN A 834 20.96 4.56 -37.61
CA ASN A 834 21.62 4.00 -36.43
C ASN A 834 20.77 3.03 -35.59
N SER A 835 19.63 2.58 -36.12
CA SER A 835 18.80 1.59 -35.43
C SER A 835 19.46 0.23 -35.42
N LYS A 836 19.36 -0.49 -34.30
CA LYS A 836 19.73 -1.91 -34.25
C LYS A 836 18.65 -2.75 -34.95
N PHE A 837 19.08 -3.61 -35.87
CA PHE A 837 18.19 -4.50 -36.61
C PHE A 837 18.86 -5.87 -36.86
N ARG A 838 18.03 -6.89 -37.09
CA ARG A 838 18.51 -8.23 -37.44
C ARG A 838 18.65 -8.35 -38.97
N PRO A 839 19.86 -8.55 -39.53
CA PRO A 839 20.03 -8.66 -40.97
C PRO A 839 19.44 -9.97 -41.52
N HIS A 840 18.76 -9.88 -42.67
CA HIS A 840 18.31 -11.01 -43.46
C HIS A 840 19.44 -11.63 -44.29
N ARG A 841 20.44 -10.81 -44.67
CA ARG A 841 21.63 -11.21 -45.44
C ARG A 841 22.89 -10.64 -44.77
N LYS A 842 24.02 -11.36 -44.81
CA LYS A 842 25.31 -10.89 -44.23
C LYS A 842 25.76 -9.51 -44.76
N THR A 843 25.34 -9.16 -45.97
CA THR A 843 25.67 -7.90 -46.65
C THR A 843 24.66 -6.77 -46.40
N GLN A 844 23.59 -7.02 -45.64
CA GLN A 844 22.59 -5.99 -45.34
C GLN A 844 23.20 -4.94 -44.41
N ARG A 845 23.11 -3.67 -44.81
CA ARG A 845 23.67 -2.51 -44.08
C ARG A 845 22.61 -1.46 -43.68
N ALA A 846 21.36 -1.67 -44.10
CA ALA A 846 20.23 -0.80 -43.78
C ALA A 846 19.06 -1.60 -43.19
N CYS A 847 18.34 -1.01 -42.22
CA CYS A 847 17.26 -1.67 -41.48
C CYS A 847 15.95 -1.85 -42.26
N SER A 848 15.73 -1.05 -43.31
CA SER A 848 14.51 -1.03 -44.11
C SER A 848 14.79 -0.58 -45.54
N ASP A 849 13.87 -0.90 -46.46
CA ASP A 849 13.97 -0.48 -47.87
C ASP A 849 14.07 1.04 -48.02
N SER A 850 13.38 1.79 -47.15
CA SER A 850 13.50 3.25 -47.10
C SER A 850 14.92 3.71 -46.76
N CYS A 851 15.57 3.09 -45.76
CA CYS A 851 16.94 3.40 -45.40
C CYS A 851 17.92 2.93 -46.49
N GLN A 852 17.66 1.79 -47.10
CA GLN A 852 18.46 1.26 -48.21
C GLN A 852 18.46 2.23 -49.40
N LYS A 853 17.30 2.78 -49.79
CA LYS A 853 17.19 3.80 -50.84
C LYS A 853 17.97 5.08 -50.50
N ILE A 854 17.88 5.56 -49.25
CA ILE A 854 18.65 6.74 -48.80
C ILE A 854 20.16 6.46 -48.87
N ARG A 855 20.58 5.27 -48.45
CA ARG A 855 21.99 4.82 -48.51
C ARG A 855 22.51 4.78 -49.94
N GLU A 856 21.75 4.19 -50.86
CA GLU A 856 22.10 4.10 -52.27
C GLU A 856 22.24 5.49 -52.91
N THR A 857 21.34 6.42 -52.58
CA THR A 857 21.45 7.83 -53.00
C THR A 857 22.71 8.49 -52.45
N ARG A 858 23.04 8.30 -51.16
CA ARG A 858 24.27 8.83 -50.55
C ARG A 858 25.53 8.28 -51.23
N LEU A 859 25.58 6.97 -51.46
CA LEU A 859 26.69 6.31 -52.14
C LEU A 859 26.83 6.77 -53.60
N THR A 860 25.71 6.96 -54.31
CA THR A 860 25.71 7.47 -55.68
C THR A 860 26.24 8.90 -55.74
N THR A 861 25.82 9.76 -54.82
CA THR A 861 26.34 11.14 -54.70
C THR A 861 27.84 11.16 -54.38
N LEU A 862 28.31 10.29 -53.48
CA LEU A 862 29.73 10.16 -53.17
C LEU A 862 30.54 9.67 -54.36
N ARG A 863 30.03 8.70 -55.14
CA ARG A 863 30.65 8.25 -56.39
C ARG A 863 30.75 9.38 -57.42
N LYS A 864 29.66 10.13 -57.64
CA LYS A 864 29.66 11.30 -58.54
C LYS A 864 30.63 12.39 -58.09
N ARG A 865 30.73 12.67 -56.79
CA ARG A 865 31.73 13.60 -56.22
C ARG A 865 33.17 13.12 -56.45
N LYS A 866 33.46 11.84 -56.16
CA LYS A 866 34.79 11.26 -56.41
C LYS A 866 35.16 11.26 -57.90
N GLN A 867 34.19 11.01 -58.78
CA GLN A 867 34.41 11.05 -60.23
C GLN A 867 34.71 12.48 -60.71
N ARG A 868 33.96 13.49 -60.24
CA ARG A 868 34.25 14.91 -60.51
C ARG A 868 35.63 15.32 -60.01
N ASN A 869 36.02 14.92 -58.81
CA ASN A 869 37.34 15.24 -58.27
C ASN A 869 38.49 14.56 -59.04
N LYS A 870 38.24 13.40 -59.66
CA LYS A 870 39.18 12.73 -60.59
C LYS A 870 39.22 13.34 -62.00
N THR A 871 38.29 14.23 -62.34
CA THR A 871 38.30 14.96 -63.62
C THR A 871 38.92 16.35 -63.46
N ILE A 872 39.17 16.79 -62.22
CA ILE A 872 39.75 18.09 -61.85
C ILE A 872 41.23 17.94 -61.42
N ALA A 873 41.66 16.72 -61.07
CA ALA A 873 43.06 16.32 -60.95
C ALA A 873 43.47 15.58 -62.22
#